data_AF-A0A369Z339-F1
#
_entry.id   AF-A0A369Z339-F1
#
_cell.length_a   1.000
_cell.length_b   1.000
_cell.length_c   1.000
_cell.angle_alpha   90.00
_cell.angle_beta   90.00
_cell.angle_gamma   90.00
#
_symmetry.space_group_name_H-M   'P 1'
#
loop_
_entity.id
_entity.type
_entity.pdbx_description
1 polymer ?
#
loop_
_entity_poly.entity_id
_entity_poly.type
_entity_poly.pdbx_seq_one_letter_code
_entity_poly.pdbx_strand_id
1 'polypeptide(L)'
;MSKNISVKINNGNKTIETVKLNSANQKVIIKAQPHVNYELVDEATQYAPEMIDTKRVGNDLHIAFEGTDINKESDLVLEGYYEHDNTELVLGMAEDGQYYAYVPQSGVESDAVTLLADQVFAPQALGGNSVTAPFWAFNPSWLWVAAGVAAVGGIIAAASGSHGSGSSNNANNNSNTAKDTTAPAKPTVEAKDNGSVEVTPPADADAKSVEVNYTDEAGTPKTATLTKGNDGNWTSNNPDVALDPATGKATIPADKVQDGSPVKAKATDESGNTGEEGTANAGNNVDHTVPNAPEVTSSTTDGSVTVQVPSNAKTGDMVEVTITPDTVSGNATPITVTLTKQADGSWTSDNESAVPNVKAGENSSIIPEDKVEDLSKVTVVTKDAMGNVSNKVETTAPLDPAKLSVNEEGKVVLTLPKQVNEGDLIRLNAVQGGDPSSYNGAIGIEFYKTATGWDIYTGAVEGERYITKVDEYTYILNNLKPTSKMSAQHIEKDAIENFPNNADNESPDTEKGAGFYTISDRTKGSVVSYLIVPPDNVPPGKPTISTNADGSVNISPPTDPDVITIEVNYIDENGNPQNAVLTRDVVEGVYHYNSRWTSNNPDVKVDFNGEVTISADKVKDVSEVTAKVTDASGNTGDVSIYETGVQHGSNTLDMGSGNDIVRISNDITPKASINGGDGFDTFEFVNHGKAITTTISMISNFEKIDMKSWLHNSVTISASDVARNHSAQATVDDSGKSHNNVLIVDGREGDKVNLSEISKTTSSKVTYEGNTYNVYNTGSNELWVDSDITVA
;
A
#
# COMPACT_ATOMS: atom_id res chain seq x y z
N MET A 1 6.11 58.55 45.75
CA MET A 1 7.39 58.98 45.16
C MET A 1 7.37 58.60 43.69
N SER A 2 7.92 59.41 42.78
CA SER A 2 7.98 59.04 41.37
C SER A 2 8.93 57.85 41.23
N LYS A 3 8.41 56.69 40.84
CA LYS A 3 9.21 55.50 40.52
C LYS A 3 9.99 55.84 39.25
N ASN A 4 11.29 56.12 39.40
CA ASN A 4 12.22 56.38 38.30
C ASN A 4 13.11 55.15 38.11
N ILE A 5 12.49 53.97 38.00
CA ILE A 5 13.24 52.72 37.81
C ILE A 5 13.34 52.43 36.30
N SER A 6 14.50 51.97 35.87
CA SER A 6 14.69 51.36 34.55
C SER A 6 15.12 49.91 34.71
N VAL A 7 14.71 49.06 33.78
CA VAL A 7 15.11 47.66 33.67
C VAL A 7 16.05 47.56 32.49
N LYS A 8 17.32 47.24 32.75
CA LYS A 8 18.27 46.88 31.69
C LYS A 8 18.27 45.37 31.53
N ILE A 9 18.09 44.91 30.28
CA ILE A 9 18.14 43.51 29.91
C ILE A 9 19.55 43.23 29.40
N ASN A 10 20.25 42.35 30.10
CA ASN A 10 21.69 42.15 29.96
C ASN A 10 21.96 40.72 29.54
N ASN A 11 22.59 40.50 28.37
CA ASN A 11 23.07 39.18 28.00
C ASN A 11 24.50 38.94 28.53
N GLY A 12 25.09 37.79 28.21
CA GLY A 12 26.47 37.39 28.51
C GLY A 12 27.57 38.46 28.38
N ASN A 13 27.36 39.48 27.54
CA ASN A 13 28.41 40.42 27.13
C ASN A 13 28.01 41.91 27.18
N LYS A 14 26.72 42.26 27.10
CA LYS A 14 26.25 43.66 26.99
C LYS A 14 24.79 43.83 27.38
N THR A 15 24.39 45.08 27.59
CA THR A 15 22.98 45.47 27.66
C THR A 15 22.39 45.42 26.26
N ILE A 16 21.34 44.63 26.08
CA ILE A 16 20.63 44.48 24.81
C ILE A 16 19.39 45.38 24.74
N GLU A 17 18.79 45.71 25.88
CA GLU A 17 17.59 46.55 25.95
C GLU A 17 17.54 47.34 27.26
N THR A 18 16.90 48.49 27.26
CA THR A 18 16.63 49.28 28.48
C THR A 18 15.21 49.81 28.42
N VAL A 19 14.39 49.37 29.38
CA VAL A 19 12.98 49.73 29.49
C VAL A 19 12.79 50.64 30.70
N LYS A 20 12.26 51.84 30.50
CA LYS A 20 12.01 52.80 31.59
C LYS A 20 10.61 52.63 32.15
N LEU A 21 10.49 52.55 33.47
CA LEU A 21 9.20 52.68 34.15
C LEU A 21 8.85 54.16 34.24
N ASN A 22 7.78 54.55 33.56
CA ASN A 22 7.25 55.89 33.53
C ASN A 22 6.38 56.14 34.77
N SER A 23 6.63 57.25 35.47
CA SER A 23 6.03 57.59 36.78
C SER A 23 4.51 57.85 36.78
N ALA A 24 3.82 57.54 35.69
CA ALA A 24 2.38 57.73 35.50
C ALA A 24 1.58 56.46 35.83
N ASN A 25 1.78 55.86 37.01
CA ASN A 25 1.00 54.72 37.57
C ASN A 25 0.69 53.55 36.60
N GLN A 26 1.50 53.35 35.55
CA GLN A 26 1.23 52.33 34.55
C GLN A 26 2.14 51.12 34.79
N LYS A 27 1.52 49.97 35.06
CA LYS A 27 2.18 48.66 35.07
C LYS A 27 2.98 48.49 33.78
N VAL A 28 4.27 48.21 33.89
CA VAL A 28 5.13 47.86 32.76
C VAL A 28 5.19 46.35 32.61
N ILE A 29 5.01 45.86 31.40
CA ILE A 29 5.11 44.42 31.07
C ILE A 29 6.28 44.27 30.10
N ILE A 30 7.23 43.42 30.47
CA ILE A 30 8.39 43.06 29.66
C ILE A 30 8.29 41.56 29.38
N LYS A 31 8.33 41.16 28.11
CA LYS A 31 8.39 39.74 27.77
C LYS A 31 9.75 39.18 28.19
N ALA A 32 9.74 38.13 29.02
CA ALA A 32 10.96 37.50 29.48
C ALA A 32 11.71 36.86 28.30
N GLN A 33 13.04 36.96 28.34
CA GLN A 33 13.94 36.42 27.32
C GLN A 33 14.84 35.38 28.01
N PRO A 34 15.19 34.27 27.36
CA PRO A 34 16.14 33.31 27.92
C PRO A 34 17.56 33.88 27.92
N HIS A 35 18.40 33.43 28.87
CA HIS A 35 19.83 33.75 28.93
C HIS A 35 20.15 35.25 29.05
N VAL A 36 19.31 35.99 29.78
CA VAL A 36 19.55 37.40 30.14
C VAL A 36 19.35 37.63 31.64
N ASN A 37 19.96 38.68 32.17
CA ASN A 37 19.67 39.19 33.50
C ASN A 37 18.89 40.49 33.42
N TYR A 38 18.08 40.74 34.44
CA TYR A 38 17.28 41.95 34.60
C TYR A 38 17.90 42.83 35.68
N GLU A 39 18.59 43.88 35.25
CA GLU A 39 19.19 44.88 36.15
C GLU A 39 18.19 46.00 36.42
N LEU A 40 17.84 46.19 37.68
CA LEU A 40 17.01 47.29 38.15
C LEU A 40 17.88 48.50 38.49
N VAL A 41 17.56 49.68 37.96
CA VAL A 41 18.34 50.91 38.17
C VAL A 41 17.41 52.08 38.46
N ASP A 42 17.57 52.72 39.61
CA ASP A 42 16.96 54.03 39.89
C ASP A 42 17.73 55.12 39.12
N GLU A 43 17.04 55.83 38.24
CA GLU A 43 17.67 56.83 37.38
C GLU A 43 18.19 58.05 38.15
N ALA A 44 17.67 58.33 39.35
CA ALA A 44 18.12 59.46 40.17
C ALA A 44 19.40 59.13 40.95
N THR A 45 19.49 57.92 41.53
CA THR A 45 20.64 57.52 42.36
C THR A 45 21.71 56.73 41.60
N GLN A 46 21.35 56.16 40.45
CA GLN A 46 22.12 55.16 39.71
C GLN A 46 22.31 53.82 40.43
N TYR A 47 21.69 53.64 41.60
CA TYR A 47 21.67 52.39 42.35
C TYR A 47 20.33 51.69 42.20
N ALA A 48 20.29 50.40 42.50
CA ALA A 48 19.05 49.64 42.50
C ALA A 48 18.25 49.87 43.79
N PRO A 49 16.93 49.69 43.78
CA PRO A 49 16.14 49.59 45.01
C PRO A 49 16.75 48.55 45.98
N GLU A 50 16.89 48.89 47.25
CA GLU A 50 17.39 47.92 48.24
C GLU A 50 16.39 46.76 48.46
N MET A 51 15.10 47.03 48.21
CA MET A 51 13.99 46.17 48.55
C MET A 51 12.98 46.11 47.41
N ILE A 52 12.53 44.90 47.07
CA ILE A 52 11.42 44.66 46.15
C ILE A 52 10.48 43.59 46.70
N ASP A 53 9.20 43.72 46.37
CA ASP A 53 8.20 42.69 46.65
C ASP A 53 7.95 41.87 45.39
N THR A 54 8.01 40.54 45.50
CA THR A 54 7.85 39.64 44.35
C THR A 54 6.71 38.65 44.53
N LYS A 55 6.01 38.32 43.45
CA LYS A 55 4.97 37.29 43.44
C LYS A 55 4.94 36.56 42.10
N ARG A 56 4.86 35.23 42.13
CA ARG A 56 4.59 34.46 40.92
C ARG A 56 3.09 34.37 40.63
N VAL A 57 2.71 34.58 39.38
CA VAL A 57 1.33 34.38 38.90
C VAL A 57 1.40 33.58 37.60
N GLY A 58 1.08 32.28 37.65
CA GLY A 58 1.26 31.38 36.51
C GLY A 58 2.74 31.29 36.12
N ASN A 59 3.06 31.71 34.89
CA ASN A 59 4.43 31.77 34.39
C ASN A 59 5.09 33.15 34.53
N ASP A 60 4.38 34.13 35.11
CA ASP A 60 4.85 35.51 35.17
C ASP A 60 5.45 35.84 36.54
N LEU A 61 6.52 36.63 36.54
CA LEU A 61 7.06 37.24 37.75
C LEU A 61 6.53 38.67 37.89
N HIS A 62 5.81 38.92 38.97
CA HIS A 62 5.32 40.24 39.35
C HIS A 62 6.25 40.89 40.37
N ILE A 63 6.60 42.16 40.16
CA ILE A 63 7.48 42.95 41.01
C ILE A 63 6.79 44.26 41.40
N ALA A 64 6.86 44.60 42.67
CA ALA A 64 6.39 45.85 43.25
C ALA A 64 7.55 46.56 43.96
N PHE A 65 7.69 47.86 43.71
CA PHE A 65 8.68 48.72 44.36
C PHE A 65 8.07 49.42 45.59
N GLU A 66 8.89 50.13 46.35
CA GLU A 66 8.46 50.81 47.58
C GLU A 66 7.20 51.67 47.36
N GLY A 67 6.20 51.43 48.21
CA GLY A 67 4.91 52.12 48.19
C GLY A 67 3.82 51.44 47.35
N THR A 68 4.09 50.30 46.72
CA THR A 68 3.12 49.47 46.00
C THR A 68 2.76 48.22 46.80
N ASP A 69 1.46 47.92 46.93
CA ASP A 69 1.01 46.66 47.51
C ASP A 69 0.89 45.60 46.41
N ILE A 70 1.85 44.66 46.38
CA ILE A 70 1.94 43.58 45.37
C ILE A 70 0.67 42.72 45.29
N ASN A 71 -0.13 42.65 46.36
CA ASN A 71 -1.37 41.88 46.37
C ASN A 71 -2.54 42.63 45.72
N LYS A 72 -2.36 43.92 45.39
CA LYS A 72 -3.34 44.75 44.67
C LYS A 72 -2.90 45.04 43.25
N GLU A 73 -1.66 45.46 43.07
CA GLU A 73 -1.12 45.88 41.78
C GLU A 73 0.40 45.61 41.70
N SER A 74 0.95 45.63 40.49
CA SER A 74 2.37 45.38 40.24
C SER A 74 2.94 46.50 39.39
N ASP A 75 4.18 46.90 39.69
CA ASP A 75 4.87 47.96 38.94
C ASP A 75 5.52 47.42 37.67
N LEU A 76 6.07 46.21 37.77
CA LEU A 76 6.74 45.51 36.70
C LEU A 76 6.24 44.06 36.64
N VAL A 77 6.00 43.55 35.43
CA VAL A 77 5.79 42.13 35.18
C VAL A 77 6.76 41.65 34.12
N LEU A 78 7.49 40.60 34.45
CA LEU A 78 8.26 39.81 33.49
C LEU A 78 7.38 38.66 33.04
N GLU A 79 6.76 38.83 31.86
CA GLU A 79 5.80 37.88 31.27
C GLU A 79 6.55 36.65 30.76
N GLY A 80 6.15 35.45 31.19
CA GLY A 80 6.80 34.19 30.85
C GLY A 80 8.16 33.98 31.52
N TYR A 81 8.44 34.66 32.63
CA TYR A 81 9.72 34.51 33.36
C TYR A 81 10.00 33.06 33.77
N TYR A 82 8.98 32.29 34.16
CA TYR A 82 9.10 30.89 34.57
C TYR A 82 8.90 29.89 33.41
N GLU A 83 8.90 30.34 32.15
CA GLU A 83 8.88 29.47 30.96
C GLU A 83 10.27 28.98 30.55
N HIS A 84 11.32 29.58 31.12
CA HIS A 84 12.73 29.27 30.87
C HIS A 84 13.33 28.52 32.06
N ASP A 85 14.62 28.18 31.99
CA ASP A 85 15.33 27.36 32.99
C ASP A 85 15.49 28.02 34.39
N ASN A 86 14.85 29.16 34.62
CA ASN A 86 14.87 29.95 35.86
C ASN A 86 16.30 30.33 36.30
N THR A 87 17.18 30.62 35.34
CA THR A 87 18.58 31.00 35.61
C THR A 87 18.81 32.50 35.52
N GLU A 88 17.85 33.23 34.97
CA GLU A 88 17.82 34.67 34.75
C GLU A 88 17.71 35.41 36.07
N LEU A 89 18.75 36.14 36.49
CA LEU A 89 18.72 36.85 37.76
C LEU A 89 18.04 38.21 37.63
N VAL A 90 17.29 38.58 38.67
CA VAL A 90 16.96 39.99 38.95
C VAL A 90 18.05 40.52 39.86
N LEU A 91 18.73 41.59 39.44
CA LEU A 91 19.92 42.12 40.10
C LEU A 91 19.98 43.65 40.06
N GLY A 92 20.95 44.22 40.75
CA GLY A 92 21.12 45.67 40.84
C GLY A 92 22.46 46.09 41.42
N MET A 93 22.88 47.33 41.16
CA MET A 93 24.08 47.91 41.77
C MET A 93 23.73 48.53 43.12
N ALA A 94 24.43 48.15 44.19
CA ALA A 94 24.25 48.73 45.52
C ALA A 94 25.16 49.96 45.74
N GLU A 95 24.96 50.69 46.85
CA GLU A 95 25.70 51.93 47.17
C GLU A 95 27.23 51.74 47.32
N ASP A 96 27.70 50.51 47.51
CA ASP A 96 29.12 50.15 47.56
C ASP A 96 29.76 49.99 46.16
N GLY A 97 28.98 50.19 45.09
CA GLY A 97 29.40 50.09 43.69
C GLY A 97 29.52 48.66 43.17
N GLN A 98 29.11 47.65 43.95
CA GLN A 98 29.07 46.25 43.52
C GLN A 98 27.66 45.86 43.06
N TYR A 99 27.57 44.83 42.22
CA TYR A 99 26.30 44.26 41.81
C TYR A 99 25.91 43.10 42.71
N TYR A 100 24.63 43.02 43.05
CA TYR A 100 24.05 41.94 43.84
C TYR A 100 22.75 41.44 43.21
N ALA A 101 22.42 40.18 43.44
CA ALA A 101 21.11 39.64 43.13
C ALA A 101 20.10 40.03 44.22
N TYR A 102 18.81 39.97 43.90
CA TYR A 102 17.76 40.04 44.90
C TYR A 102 17.55 38.68 45.56
N VAL A 103 17.61 38.65 46.89
CA VAL A 103 17.56 37.44 47.71
C VAL A 103 16.41 37.50 48.71
N PRO A 104 15.78 36.37 49.07
CA PRO A 104 14.58 36.39 49.89
C PRO A 104 14.91 36.83 51.31
N GLN A 105 14.15 37.79 51.84
CA GLN A 105 14.33 38.24 53.23
C GLN A 105 14.08 37.14 54.26
N SER A 106 13.30 36.11 53.90
CA SER A 106 13.06 34.95 54.75
C SER A 106 14.32 34.09 54.95
N GLY A 107 15.31 34.20 54.06
CA GLY A 107 16.46 33.29 53.99
C GLY A 107 16.10 31.87 53.53
N VAL A 108 14.87 31.65 53.05
CA VAL A 108 14.37 30.35 52.60
C VAL A 108 14.59 30.19 51.10
N GLU A 109 15.08 29.02 50.68
CA GLU A 109 15.45 28.78 49.29
C GLU A 109 14.29 28.84 48.30
N SER A 110 13.16 28.25 48.64
CA SER A 110 11.95 28.26 47.83
C SER A 110 11.34 29.66 47.64
N ASP A 111 11.78 30.65 48.41
CA ASP A 111 11.30 32.02 48.32
C ASP A 111 12.15 32.87 47.37
N ALA A 112 13.25 32.34 46.81
CA ALA A 112 14.08 33.04 45.84
C ALA A 112 13.30 33.33 44.55
N VAL A 113 13.58 34.46 43.91
CA VAL A 113 12.89 34.91 42.67
C VAL A 113 12.83 33.82 41.60
N THR A 114 13.91 33.07 41.41
CA THR A 114 14.02 31.99 40.44
C THR A 114 13.25 30.72 40.82
N LEU A 115 12.87 30.55 42.09
CA LEU A 115 12.28 29.31 42.63
C LEU A 115 10.86 29.48 43.19
N LEU A 116 10.27 30.68 43.10
CA LEU A 116 8.93 30.93 43.61
C LEU A 116 7.91 29.93 43.04
N ALA A 117 7.17 29.28 43.92
CA ALA A 117 5.99 28.50 43.53
C ALA A 117 4.84 29.43 43.12
N ASP A 118 3.91 28.92 42.31
CA ASP A 118 2.77 29.72 41.84
C ASP A 118 1.95 30.29 43.01
N GLN A 119 1.50 31.54 42.86
CA GLN A 119 0.82 32.36 43.87
C GLN A 119 1.62 32.71 45.13
N VAL A 120 2.89 32.31 45.23
CA VAL A 120 3.74 32.66 46.38
C VAL A 120 4.24 34.09 46.26
N PHE A 121 4.08 34.83 47.36
CA PHE A 121 4.64 36.16 47.58
C PHE A 121 5.89 36.06 48.47
N ALA A 122 6.97 36.73 48.07
CA ALA A 122 8.19 36.83 48.85
C ALA A 122 8.84 38.22 48.72
N PRO A 123 9.09 38.93 49.85
CA PRO A 123 9.95 40.11 49.87
C PRO A 123 11.40 39.73 49.60
N GLN A 124 12.07 40.51 48.75
CA GLN A 124 13.48 40.32 48.39
C GLN A 124 14.31 41.55 48.75
N ALA A 125 15.53 41.33 49.22
CA ALA A 125 16.53 42.36 49.48
C ALA A 125 17.69 42.24 48.50
N LEU A 126 18.26 43.35 48.08
CA LEU A 126 19.49 43.38 47.31
C LEU A 126 20.67 42.95 48.22
N GLY A 127 21.29 41.79 47.98
CA GLY A 127 22.33 41.29 48.88
C GLY A 127 22.93 39.93 48.52
N GLY A 128 23.83 39.41 49.36
CA GLY A 128 24.60 38.18 49.12
C GLY A 128 26.06 38.47 48.77
N ASN A 129 26.71 37.59 47.99
CA ASN A 129 28.04 37.88 47.44
C ASN A 129 27.92 38.88 46.28
N SER A 130 28.96 39.68 46.02
CA SER A 130 28.96 40.53 44.84
C SER A 130 29.15 39.69 43.58
N VAL A 131 28.43 40.04 42.51
CA VAL A 131 28.72 39.56 41.15
C VAL A 131 29.62 40.56 40.43
N THR A 132 30.56 40.04 39.66
CA THR A 132 31.59 40.85 38.98
C THR A 132 31.02 41.79 37.92
N ALA A 133 29.85 41.49 37.35
CA ALA A 133 29.11 42.35 36.42
C ALA A 133 27.71 41.78 36.12
N PRO A 134 26.75 42.61 35.66
CA PRO A 134 25.40 42.16 35.33
C PRO A 134 25.33 41.23 34.11
N PHE A 135 26.41 41.15 33.31
CA PHE A 135 26.49 40.36 32.08
C PHE A 135 26.94 38.91 32.30
N TRP A 136 27.57 38.56 33.43
CA TRP A 136 28.25 37.25 33.60
C TRP A 136 27.61 36.35 34.66
N ALA A 137 26.50 36.77 35.26
CA ALA A 137 25.85 36.04 36.34
C ALA A 137 24.70 35.17 35.80
N PHE A 138 24.98 33.93 35.41
CA PHE A 138 23.95 32.93 35.14
C PHE A 138 24.16 31.76 36.11
N ASN A 139 23.09 31.30 36.76
CA ASN A 139 23.02 30.22 37.76
C ASN A 139 23.16 30.62 39.26
N PRO A 140 22.20 30.23 40.13
CA PRO A 140 22.12 30.61 41.54
C PRO A 140 22.98 29.77 42.52
N SER A 141 23.88 28.89 42.07
CA SER A 141 24.70 28.06 42.97
C SER A 141 25.54 28.87 44.00
N TRP A 142 25.88 30.12 43.69
CA TRP A 142 26.62 31.02 44.59
C TRP A 142 25.73 31.75 45.62
N LEU A 143 24.40 31.77 45.44
CA LEU A 143 23.45 32.31 46.43
C LEU A 143 23.41 31.46 47.71
N TRP A 144 23.58 30.14 47.60
CA TRP A 144 23.38 29.20 48.70
C TRP A 144 24.59 28.98 49.61
N VAL A 145 25.77 29.48 49.25
CA VAL A 145 26.94 29.44 50.15
C VAL A 145 26.78 30.42 51.32
N ALA A 146 25.84 31.39 51.24
CA ALA A 146 25.72 32.50 52.20
C ALA A 146 24.45 32.48 53.10
N ALA A 147 23.47 31.59 52.89
CA ALA A 147 22.31 31.46 53.80
C ALA A 147 22.67 30.88 55.19
N GLY A 148 23.96 30.63 55.43
CA GLY A 148 24.51 30.20 56.73
C GLY A 148 24.84 31.32 57.72
N VAL A 149 24.65 32.62 57.41
CA VAL A 149 24.89 33.70 58.39
C VAL A 149 23.84 34.81 58.31
N ALA A 150 22.91 34.74 59.28
CA ALA A 150 22.26 35.87 59.95
C ALA A 150 21.22 36.70 59.16
N ALA A 151 19.94 36.31 59.33
CA ALA A 151 18.87 37.30 59.45
C ALA A 151 19.14 38.19 60.67
N VAL A 152 19.63 39.42 60.44
CA VAL A 152 19.60 40.47 61.46
C VAL A 152 18.84 41.65 60.89
N GLY A 153 17.57 41.79 61.31
CA GLY A 153 16.96 43.10 61.36
C GLY A 153 17.67 43.94 62.43
N GLY A 154 18.20 45.09 62.05
CA GLY A 154 18.73 46.09 62.99
C GLY A 154 19.90 46.92 62.45
N ILE A 155 19.60 48.16 62.09
CA ILE A 155 20.55 49.22 61.72
C ILE A 155 21.50 49.50 62.91
N ILE A 156 22.83 49.42 62.76
CA ILE A 156 23.82 50.28 63.46
C ILE A 156 25.07 50.49 62.59
N ALA A 157 25.40 51.77 62.39
CA ALA A 157 26.61 52.32 61.76
C ALA A 157 27.88 52.23 62.64
N ALA A 158 29.07 52.25 62.03
CA ALA A 158 30.12 53.26 62.28
C ALA A 158 31.50 52.84 61.72
N ALA A 159 32.17 53.81 61.12
CA ALA A 159 33.55 53.78 60.61
C ALA A 159 34.62 53.63 61.70
N SER A 160 35.85 53.25 61.31
CA SER A 160 37.10 54.02 61.52
C SER A 160 38.35 53.18 61.25
N GLY A 161 39.39 53.82 60.71
CA GLY A 161 40.67 53.18 60.40
C GLY A 161 41.78 53.40 61.43
N SER A 162 43.00 53.08 61.00
CA SER A 162 44.29 53.68 61.40
C SER A 162 45.09 53.04 62.57
N HIS A 163 46.23 52.44 62.17
CA HIS A 163 47.60 52.42 62.75
C HIS A 163 47.89 52.02 64.21
N GLY A 164 48.77 51.01 64.37
CA GLY A 164 50.12 51.28 64.92
C GLY A 164 50.61 50.53 66.19
N SER A 165 51.66 49.71 65.98
CA SER A 165 52.92 49.61 66.77
C SER A 165 53.03 48.73 68.06
N GLY A 166 53.89 47.70 67.99
CA GLY A 166 55.15 47.71 68.77
C GLY A 166 55.54 46.53 69.68
N SER A 167 56.58 45.76 69.25
CA SER A 167 57.65 45.05 70.03
C SER A 167 57.34 43.81 70.90
N SER A 168 58.21 42.80 71.10
CA SER A 168 59.50 42.33 70.52
C SER A 168 59.96 41.06 71.30
N ASN A 169 60.74 40.17 70.64
CA ASN A 169 61.59 39.04 71.13
C ASN A 169 60.87 37.76 71.66
N ASN A 170 61.30 36.52 71.42
CA ASN A 170 62.65 35.93 71.31
C ASN A 170 62.60 34.54 70.60
N ALA A 171 63.73 34.14 70.00
CA ALA A 171 63.96 32.93 69.19
C ALA A 171 64.00 31.60 69.94
N ASN A 172 63.70 30.48 69.25
CA ASN A 172 64.58 29.29 69.19
C ASN A 172 64.21 28.30 68.06
N ASN A 173 65.24 27.76 67.39
CA ASN A 173 65.19 26.67 66.40
C ASN A 173 65.04 25.30 67.09
N ASN A 174 64.28 24.36 66.51
CA ASN A 174 64.80 23.03 66.10
C ASN A 174 63.71 22.19 65.38
N SER A 175 64.14 21.53 64.31
CA SER A 175 63.40 20.63 63.44
C SER A 175 63.15 19.27 64.10
N ASN A 176 61.91 18.78 64.00
CA ASN A 176 61.62 17.36 63.87
C ASN A 176 60.35 17.23 63.03
N THR A 177 60.50 16.74 61.80
CA THR A 177 59.42 16.57 60.82
C THR A 177 58.41 15.58 61.38
N ALA A 178 57.26 16.09 61.82
CA ALA A 178 56.07 15.26 61.99
C ALA A 178 55.73 14.67 60.62
N LYS A 179 55.57 13.34 60.56
CA LYS A 179 55.02 12.68 59.38
C LYS A 179 53.63 13.28 59.17
N ASP A 180 53.41 13.88 58.02
CA ASP A 180 52.13 14.45 57.66
C ASP A 180 51.08 13.33 57.53
N THR A 181 49.97 13.52 58.24
CA THR A 181 48.83 12.60 58.31
C THR A 181 47.53 13.25 57.84
N THR A 182 47.62 14.44 57.23
CA THR A 182 46.46 15.22 56.81
C THR A 182 46.17 14.88 55.36
N ALA A 183 45.01 14.29 55.08
CA ALA A 183 44.63 14.02 53.71
C ALA A 183 44.24 15.32 52.97
N PRO A 184 44.47 15.40 51.65
CA PRO A 184 43.97 16.49 50.82
C PRO A 184 42.44 16.62 50.88
N ALA A 185 41.93 17.81 50.62
CA ALA A 185 40.51 18.03 50.38
C ALA A 185 40.01 17.23 49.16
N LYS A 186 38.68 17.06 49.06
CA LYS A 186 38.07 16.40 47.90
C LYS A 186 38.31 17.21 46.62
N PRO A 187 38.62 16.57 45.48
CA PRO A 187 38.56 17.23 44.18
C PRO A 187 37.14 17.73 43.87
N THR A 188 37.03 18.80 43.09
CA THR A 188 35.74 19.25 42.55
C THR A 188 35.47 18.51 41.25
N VAL A 189 34.32 17.87 41.13
CA VAL A 189 33.82 17.26 39.89
C VAL A 189 32.56 17.99 39.50
N GLU A 190 32.53 18.57 38.30
CA GLU A 190 31.44 19.40 37.81
C GLU A 190 30.99 18.89 36.44
N ALA A 191 29.74 18.45 36.33
CA ALA A 191 29.13 18.15 35.05
C ALA A 191 28.63 19.44 34.40
N LYS A 192 28.90 19.60 33.10
CA LYS A 192 28.46 20.75 32.30
C LYS A 192 27.22 20.36 31.49
N ASP A 193 26.41 21.35 31.14
CA ASP A 193 25.18 21.17 30.36
C ASP A 193 25.45 20.65 28.94
N ASN A 194 26.68 20.82 28.44
CA ASN A 194 27.13 20.29 27.16
C ASN A 194 27.58 18.81 27.22
N GLY A 195 27.30 18.09 28.30
CA GLY A 195 27.66 16.68 28.52
C GLY A 195 29.11 16.44 28.98
N SER A 196 30.00 17.43 28.93
CA SER A 196 31.38 17.27 29.41
C SER A 196 31.48 17.31 30.94
N VAL A 197 32.54 16.73 31.50
CA VAL A 197 32.80 16.75 32.94
C VAL A 197 34.15 17.37 33.24
N GLU A 198 34.17 18.40 34.07
CA GLU A 198 35.40 19.04 34.56
C GLU A 198 35.78 18.51 35.93
N VAL A 199 37.07 18.18 36.11
CA VAL A 199 37.67 17.75 37.37
C VAL A 199 38.77 18.74 37.76
N THR A 200 38.63 19.36 38.92
CA THR A 200 39.62 20.30 39.46
C THR A 200 40.30 19.68 40.69
N PRO A 201 41.65 19.54 40.68
CA PRO A 201 42.39 19.10 41.87
C PRO A 201 42.14 20.01 43.08
N PRO A 202 42.28 19.52 44.31
CA PRO A 202 42.14 20.35 45.50
C PRO A 202 43.26 21.40 45.59
N ALA A 203 43.00 22.50 46.30
CA ALA A 203 43.95 23.61 46.45
C ALA A 203 45.09 23.30 47.45
N ASP A 204 45.08 22.13 48.10
CA ASP A 204 46.12 21.69 49.02
C ASP A 204 47.49 21.68 48.34
N ALA A 205 48.47 22.33 48.97
CA ALA A 205 49.78 22.58 48.37
C ALA A 205 50.57 21.29 48.08
N ASP A 206 50.32 20.25 48.87
CA ASP A 206 50.95 18.92 48.86
C ASP A 206 50.16 17.86 48.06
N ALA A 207 49.07 18.23 47.39
CA ALA A 207 48.35 17.33 46.49
C ALA A 207 49.28 16.85 45.35
N LYS A 208 49.44 15.53 45.22
CA LYS A 208 50.40 14.88 44.30
C LYS A 208 49.75 14.19 43.12
N SER A 209 48.61 13.54 43.33
CA SER A 209 47.86 12.87 42.25
C SER A 209 46.35 12.96 42.44
N VAL A 210 45.61 12.86 41.34
CA VAL A 210 44.15 12.71 41.30
C VAL A 210 43.79 11.53 40.41
N GLU A 211 43.05 10.56 40.93
CA GLU A 211 42.51 9.44 40.17
C GLU A 211 41.05 9.73 39.80
N VAL A 212 40.72 9.65 38.51
CA VAL A 212 39.40 9.95 37.94
C VAL A 212 38.84 8.67 37.30
N ASN A 213 37.68 8.22 37.79
CA ASN A 213 36.98 7.03 37.31
C ASN A 213 35.67 7.45 36.61
N TYR A 214 35.44 6.95 35.40
CA TYR A 214 34.25 7.26 34.58
C TYR A 214 33.88 6.07 33.68
N THR A 215 32.71 6.11 33.06
CA THR A 215 32.27 5.12 32.06
C THR A 215 32.29 5.77 30.68
N ASP A 216 32.88 5.12 29.67
CA ASP A 216 32.85 5.63 28.30
C ASP A 216 31.51 5.36 27.60
N GLU A 217 31.31 5.97 26.43
CA GLU A 217 30.10 5.84 25.60
C GLU A 217 29.76 4.39 25.20
N ALA A 218 30.71 3.46 25.28
CA ALA A 218 30.48 2.04 25.03
C ALA A 218 30.06 1.26 26.29
N GLY A 219 29.88 1.94 27.43
CA GLY A 219 29.59 1.34 28.72
C GLY A 219 30.81 0.71 29.41
N THR A 220 32.03 1.03 28.96
CA THR A 220 33.27 0.45 29.50
C THR A 220 33.86 1.37 30.58
N PRO A 221 34.14 0.86 31.79
CA PRO A 221 34.81 1.65 32.83
C PRO A 221 36.23 2.07 32.41
N LYS A 222 36.59 3.32 32.72
CA LYS A 222 37.89 3.95 32.46
C LYS A 222 38.42 4.63 33.72
N THR A 223 39.75 4.67 33.82
CA THR A 223 40.48 5.37 34.89
C THR A 223 41.55 6.27 34.28
N ALA A 224 41.56 7.54 34.65
CA ALA A 224 42.61 8.50 34.33
C ALA A 224 43.33 8.96 35.60
N THR A 225 44.65 9.04 35.57
CA THR A 225 45.48 9.46 36.70
C THR A 225 46.20 10.74 36.33
N LEU A 226 45.88 11.83 37.05
CA LEU A 226 46.53 13.12 36.95
C LEU A 226 47.67 13.18 37.97
N THR A 227 48.89 13.52 37.56
CA THR A 227 50.08 13.54 38.44
C THR A 227 50.80 14.87 38.37
N LYS A 228 51.10 15.47 39.52
CA LYS A 228 51.87 16.71 39.66
C LYS A 228 53.38 16.41 39.68
N GLY A 229 54.08 16.89 38.68
CA GLY A 229 55.53 16.80 38.55
C GLY A 229 56.28 17.69 39.55
N ASN A 230 57.58 17.46 39.68
CA ASN A 230 58.45 18.27 40.56
C ASN A 230 58.69 19.69 40.02
N ASP A 231 58.36 19.92 38.75
CA ASP A 231 58.33 21.21 38.08
C ASP A 231 57.02 21.98 38.35
N GLY A 232 56.07 21.39 39.06
CA GLY A 232 54.77 21.96 39.39
C GLY A 232 53.69 21.73 38.32
N ASN A 233 54.04 21.15 37.17
CA ASN A 233 53.08 20.88 36.09
C ASN A 233 52.36 19.53 36.29
N TRP A 234 51.12 19.45 35.82
CA TRP A 234 50.32 18.25 35.83
C TRP A 234 50.41 17.47 34.51
N THR A 235 50.32 16.14 34.60
CA THR A 235 50.29 15.21 33.46
C THR A 235 49.15 14.20 33.62
N SER A 236 48.56 13.74 32.52
CA SER A 236 47.52 12.68 32.50
C SER A 236 48.08 11.43 31.81
N ASN A 237 47.75 10.24 32.32
CA ASN A 237 48.05 8.97 31.65
C ASN A 237 47.03 8.58 30.57
N ASN A 238 45.92 9.32 30.47
CA ASN A 238 44.84 9.03 29.54
C ASN A 238 44.73 10.18 28.51
N PRO A 239 44.97 9.92 27.21
CA PRO A 239 44.92 10.95 26.18
C PRO A 239 43.51 11.46 25.88
N ASP A 240 42.46 10.71 26.26
CA ASP A 240 41.07 11.12 26.07
C ASP A 240 40.60 12.16 27.11
N VAL A 241 41.39 12.38 28.16
CA VAL A 241 41.13 13.39 29.20
C VAL A 241 42.03 14.60 28.93
N ALA A 242 41.42 15.69 28.46
CA ALA A 242 42.12 16.95 28.24
C ALA A 242 42.57 17.53 29.59
N LEU A 243 43.82 17.96 29.71
CA LEU A 243 44.40 18.45 30.95
C LEU A 243 45.10 19.79 30.73
N ASP A 244 44.84 20.77 31.58
CA ASP A 244 45.67 21.97 31.70
C ASP A 244 46.90 21.67 32.59
N PRO A 245 48.13 21.67 32.05
CA PRO A 245 49.32 21.34 32.83
C PRO A 245 49.60 22.32 33.97
N ALA A 246 49.19 23.59 33.89
CA ALA A 246 49.52 24.58 34.91
C ALA A 246 48.63 24.45 36.15
N THR A 247 47.35 24.13 35.95
CA THR A 247 46.34 24.09 37.02
C THR A 247 45.99 22.66 37.46
N GLY A 248 46.24 21.68 36.59
CA GLY A 248 45.79 20.30 36.78
C GLY A 248 44.29 20.09 36.53
N LYS A 249 43.58 21.13 36.06
CA LYS A 249 42.17 21.04 35.67
C LYS A 249 42.04 20.10 34.47
N ALA A 250 41.25 19.06 34.63
CA ALA A 250 40.98 18.07 33.60
C ALA A 250 39.54 18.17 33.08
N THR A 251 39.34 17.87 31.80
CA THR A 251 38.04 17.82 31.16
C THR A 251 37.90 16.49 30.44
N ILE A 252 36.84 15.75 30.77
CA ILE A 252 36.38 14.59 30.02
C ILE A 252 35.38 15.12 28.98
N PRO A 253 35.68 15.06 27.68
CA PRO A 253 34.75 15.50 26.63
C PRO A 253 33.45 14.69 26.67
N ALA A 254 32.34 15.31 26.24
CA ALA A 254 31.02 14.67 26.21
C ALA A 254 31.02 13.37 25.39
N ASP A 255 31.72 13.35 24.24
CA ASP A 255 31.84 12.16 23.36
C ASP A 255 32.78 11.06 23.90
N LYS A 256 33.23 11.17 25.15
CA LYS A 256 34.11 10.22 25.84
C LYS A 256 33.54 9.72 27.15
N VAL A 257 32.38 10.20 27.59
CA VAL A 257 31.74 9.82 28.85
C VAL A 257 30.27 9.50 28.63
N GLN A 258 29.80 8.38 29.18
CA GLN A 258 28.42 7.96 29.02
C GLN A 258 27.46 8.90 29.78
N ASP A 259 26.43 9.38 29.08
CA ASP A 259 25.37 10.23 29.63
C ASP A 259 24.74 9.64 30.90
N GLY A 260 24.56 10.47 31.92
CA GLY A 260 23.98 10.10 33.22
C GLY A 260 24.86 9.17 34.07
N SER A 261 26.01 8.73 33.59
CA SER A 261 26.92 7.86 34.35
C SER A 261 27.72 8.65 35.41
N PRO A 262 28.05 8.03 36.55
CA PRO A 262 28.80 8.71 37.61
C PRO A 262 30.29 8.87 37.25
N VAL A 263 30.80 10.08 37.42
CA VAL A 263 32.24 10.39 37.42
C VAL A 263 32.70 10.61 38.85
N LYS A 264 33.81 9.98 39.23
CA LYS A 264 34.38 10.04 40.58
C LYS A 264 35.85 10.43 40.54
N ALA A 265 36.26 11.35 41.41
CA ALA A 265 37.65 11.79 41.49
C ALA A 265 38.18 11.77 42.94
N LYS A 266 39.42 11.32 43.13
CA LYS A 266 40.04 11.21 44.46
C LYS A 266 41.50 11.68 44.46
N ALA A 267 41.87 12.55 45.40
CA ALA A 267 43.23 13.11 45.51
C ALA A 267 44.10 12.36 46.53
N THR A 268 45.41 12.29 46.28
CA THR A 268 46.45 11.77 47.19
C THR A 268 47.61 12.75 47.31
N ASP A 269 48.13 12.96 48.52
CA ASP A 269 49.29 13.84 48.79
C ASP A 269 50.66 13.14 48.59
N GLU A 270 51.76 13.88 48.82
CA GLU A 270 53.13 13.36 48.80
C GLU A 270 53.44 12.34 49.91
N SER A 271 52.70 12.39 51.03
CA SER A 271 52.82 11.48 52.18
C SER A 271 52.06 10.16 51.99
N GLY A 272 51.22 10.07 50.95
CA GLY A 272 50.37 8.95 50.61
C GLY A 272 49.00 8.96 51.32
N ASN A 273 48.59 10.06 51.96
CA ASN A 273 47.23 10.16 52.50
C ASN A 273 46.24 10.49 51.38
N THR A 274 45.06 9.86 51.42
CA THR A 274 44.05 9.98 50.36
C THR A 274 42.81 10.70 50.89
N GLY A 275 42.35 11.72 50.16
CA GLY A 275 41.19 12.53 50.50
C GLY A 275 39.84 11.85 50.21
N GLU A 276 38.76 12.56 50.54
CA GLU A 276 37.38 12.18 50.17
C GLU A 276 37.15 12.24 48.64
N GLU A 277 36.14 11.51 48.16
CA GLU A 277 35.80 11.47 46.74
C GLU A 277 34.88 12.64 46.34
N GLY A 278 35.22 13.31 45.24
CA GLY A 278 34.30 14.17 44.50
C GLY A 278 33.49 13.33 43.51
N THR A 279 32.20 13.65 43.34
CA THR A 279 31.34 12.94 42.39
C THR A 279 30.34 13.87 41.72
N ALA A 280 30.08 13.62 40.44
CA ALA A 280 28.97 14.17 39.67
C ALA A 280 28.51 13.13 38.64
N ASN A 281 27.26 13.20 38.19
CA ASN A 281 26.80 12.42 37.05
C ASN A 281 27.01 13.24 35.78
N ALA A 282 27.53 12.63 34.73
CA ALA A 282 27.69 13.31 33.43
C ALA A 282 26.35 13.86 32.93
N GLY A 283 26.38 15.06 32.36
CA GLY A 283 25.22 15.68 31.71
C GLY A 283 24.82 14.91 30.43
N ASN A 284 23.66 15.23 29.87
CA ASN A 284 23.24 14.65 28.60
C ASN A 284 23.91 15.39 27.43
N ASN A 285 24.32 14.67 26.39
CA ASN A 285 24.85 15.30 25.18
C ASN A 285 23.68 15.91 24.39
N VAL A 286 23.38 17.18 24.61
CA VAL A 286 22.23 17.86 23.99
C VAL A 286 22.53 18.06 22.50
N ASP A 287 21.82 17.34 21.63
CA ASP A 287 21.92 17.47 20.19
C ASP A 287 21.33 18.79 19.69
N HIS A 288 22.14 19.84 19.60
CA HIS A 288 21.73 21.13 19.05
C HIS A 288 21.72 21.19 17.50
N THR A 289 21.90 20.06 16.81
CA THR A 289 21.91 20.03 15.34
C THR A 289 20.54 19.68 14.81
N VAL A 290 19.77 20.71 14.40
CA VAL A 290 18.52 20.51 13.66
C VAL A 290 18.77 19.62 12.45
N PRO A 291 18.00 18.53 12.26
CA PRO A 291 18.11 17.71 11.06
C PRO A 291 17.90 18.57 9.81
N ASN A 292 18.56 18.21 8.70
CA ASN A 292 18.34 18.90 7.44
C ASN A 292 16.85 18.96 7.11
N ALA A 293 16.43 20.03 6.44
CA ALA A 293 15.05 20.11 5.96
C ALA A 293 14.76 18.88 5.09
N PRO A 294 13.63 18.20 5.30
CA PRO A 294 13.25 17.04 4.51
C PRO A 294 12.96 17.46 3.07
N GLU A 295 13.04 16.53 2.12
CA GLU A 295 12.53 16.74 0.77
C GLU A 295 11.14 16.13 0.67
N VAL A 296 10.19 16.83 0.07
CA VAL A 296 8.85 16.32 -0.20
C VAL A 296 8.55 16.48 -1.68
N THR A 297 8.15 15.39 -2.33
CA THR A 297 7.91 15.35 -3.77
C THR A 297 6.61 14.64 -4.10
N SER A 298 5.84 15.21 -5.01
CA SER A 298 4.63 14.58 -5.54
C SER A 298 5.02 13.54 -6.60
N SER A 299 4.32 12.41 -6.59
CA SER A 299 4.50 11.36 -7.58
C SER A 299 4.16 11.85 -8.99
N THR A 300 4.91 11.33 -9.96
CA THR A 300 4.68 11.56 -11.37
C THR A 300 3.87 10.45 -12.03
N THR A 301 3.43 9.44 -11.27
CA THR A 301 2.79 8.23 -11.82
C THR A 301 1.47 7.84 -11.18
N ASP A 302 1.30 8.01 -9.86
CA ASP A 302 0.29 7.25 -9.10
C ASP A 302 -0.34 8.04 -7.95
N GLY A 303 -0.48 9.36 -8.04
CA GLY A 303 -1.19 10.15 -7.01
C GLY A 303 -0.45 10.31 -5.66
N SER A 304 0.57 9.49 -5.39
CA SER A 304 1.24 9.42 -4.09
C SER A 304 2.15 10.62 -3.79
N VAL A 305 2.51 10.83 -2.51
CA VAL A 305 3.48 11.86 -2.09
C VAL A 305 4.62 11.22 -1.33
N THR A 306 5.86 11.47 -1.74
CA THR A 306 7.07 10.95 -1.09
C THR A 306 7.65 11.97 -0.14
N VAL A 307 7.90 11.56 1.11
CA VAL A 307 8.59 12.32 2.14
C VAL A 307 9.95 11.68 2.39
N GLN A 308 11.04 12.36 2.02
CA GLN A 308 12.40 11.93 2.31
C GLN A 308 12.78 12.31 3.74
N VAL A 309 13.29 11.34 4.49
CA VAL A 309 13.77 11.57 5.87
C VAL A 309 15.23 12.05 5.85
N PRO A 310 15.63 12.96 6.76
CA PRO A 310 16.97 13.53 6.77
C PRO A 310 18.05 12.49 7.11
N SER A 311 19.18 12.56 6.40
CA SER A 311 20.31 11.63 6.59
C SER A 311 21.17 11.93 7.82
N ASN A 312 21.17 13.16 8.31
CA ASN A 312 21.91 13.59 9.50
C ASN A 312 21.10 13.48 10.80
N ALA A 313 19.87 12.98 10.75
CA ALA A 313 19.05 12.80 11.94
C ALA A 313 19.61 11.73 12.88
N LYS A 314 19.58 12.05 14.17
CA LYS A 314 19.95 11.18 15.29
C LYS A 314 18.69 10.58 15.92
N THR A 315 18.90 9.57 16.76
CA THR A 315 17.82 8.91 17.50
C THR A 315 17.03 9.93 18.31
N GLY A 316 15.70 9.91 18.20
CA GLY A 316 14.81 10.86 18.86
C GLY A 316 14.39 12.05 18.00
N ASP A 317 15.09 12.33 16.89
CA ASP A 317 14.68 13.37 15.95
C ASP A 317 13.36 13.02 15.26
N MET A 318 12.63 14.06 14.85
CA MET A 318 11.27 13.94 14.35
C MET A 318 11.14 14.55 12.95
N VAL A 319 10.26 13.98 12.14
CA VAL A 319 9.73 14.58 10.91
C VAL A 319 8.23 14.73 11.10
N GLU A 320 7.73 15.97 11.14
CA GLU A 320 6.31 16.27 11.20
C GLU A 320 5.77 16.51 9.79
N VAL A 321 4.83 15.66 9.39
CA VAL A 321 4.16 15.68 8.10
C VAL A 321 2.72 16.14 8.33
N THR A 322 2.36 17.29 7.77
CA THR A 322 0.97 17.78 7.79
C THR A 322 0.32 17.50 6.45
N ILE A 323 -0.78 16.75 6.46
CA ILE A 323 -1.59 16.42 5.29
C ILE A 323 -3.05 16.74 5.56
N THR A 324 -3.83 16.93 4.49
CA THR A 324 -5.28 16.91 4.59
C THR A 324 -5.73 15.49 4.26
N PRO A 325 -6.30 14.74 5.22
CA PRO A 325 -6.72 13.37 4.98
C PRO A 325 -7.78 13.34 3.90
N ASP A 326 -7.66 12.35 3.04
CA ASP A 326 -8.68 12.08 2.05
C ASP A 326 -9.97 11.58 2.73
N THR A 327 -11.07 12.33 2.59
CA THR A 327 -12.37 11.97 3.19
C THR A 327 -13.52 12.17 2.22
N VAL A 328 -14.45 11.23 2.23
CA VAL A 328 -15.74 11.27 1.49
C VAL A 328 -16.65 12.47 1.81
N SER A 329 -16.30 13.34 2.75
CA SER A 329 -17.14 14.45 3.22
C SER A 329 -16.70 15.85 2.77
N GLY A 330 -15.53 15.97 2.11
CA GLY A 330 -15.00 17.22 1.56
C GLY A 330 -14.74 18.33 2.58
N ASN A 331 -14.62 18.01 3.87
CA ASN A 331 -14.40 18.97 4.96
C ASN A 331 -13.30 18.49 5.94
N ALA A 332 -12.33 17.72 5.44
CA ALA A 332 -11.26 17.21 6.27
C ALA A 332 -10.40 18.37 6.81
N THR A 333 -10.16 18.38 8.13
CA THR A 333 -9.17 19.27 8.72
C THR A 333 -7.78 18.66 8.58
N PRO A 334 -6.74 19.44 8.24
CA PRO A 334 -5.37 18.95 8.20
C PRO A 334 -4.97 18.29 9.52
N ILE A 335 -4.26 17.17 9.43
CA ILE A 335 -3.67 16.45 10.56
C ILE A 335 -2.15 16.53 10.46
N THR A 336 -1.47 16.46 11.61
CA THR A 336 -0.02 16.32 11.68
C THR A 336 0.32 14.92 12.15
N VAL A 337 1.18 14.24 11.39
CA VAL A 337 1.69 12.89 11.65
C VAL A 337 3.19 12.99 11.87
N THR A 338 3.70 12.29 12.86
CA THR A 338 5.08 12.37 13.31
C THR A 338 5.81 11.08 13.02
N LEU A 339 6.93 11.16 12.30
CA LEU A 339 7.91 10.08 12.20
C LEU A 339 9.06 10.34 13.19
N THR A 340 9.36 9.41 14.08
CA THR A 340 10.46 9.50 15.06
C THR A 340 11.59 8.54 14.73
N LYS A 341 12.83 9.03 14.67
CA LYS A 341 14.03 8.23 14.40
C LYS A 341 14.34 7.28 15.56
N GLN A 342 14.49 6.00 15.24
CA GLN A 342 14.80 4.93 16.20
C GLN A 342 16.29 4.60 16.21
N ALA A 343 16.75 3.98 17.31
CA ALA A 343 18.15 3.58 17.51
C ALA A 343 18.64 2.51 16.53
N ASP A 344 17.74 1.72 15.96
CA ASP A 344 18.04 0.71 14.92
C ASP A 344 18.17 1.32 13.51
N GLY A 345 17.96 2.63 13.38
CA GLY A 345 18.00 3.36 12.13
C GLY A 345 16.67 3.46 11.38
N SER A 346 15.58 2.84 11.86
CA SER A 346 14.23 3.00 11.31
C SER A 346 13.56 4.30 11.75
N TRP A 347 12.40 4.63 11.17
CA TRP A 347 11.51 5.70 11.62
C TRP A 347 10.11 5.14 11.91
N THR A 348 9.57 5.49 13.08
CA THR A 348 8.24 5.06 13.52
C THR A 348 7.24 6.21 13.42
N SER A 349 6.10 5.96 12.80
CA SER A 349 4.97 6.85 12.65
C SER A 349 4.01 6.73 13.82
N ASP A 350 3.51 7.86 14.33
CA ASP A 350 2.39 7.90 15.28
C ASP A 350 1.03 7.60 14.60
N ASN A 351 0.97 7.64 13.27
CA ASN A 351 -0.20 7.26 12.47
C ASN A 351 0.21 6.56 11.15
N GLU A 352 0.60 5.30 11.26
CA GLU A 352 1.06 4.46 10.13
C GLU A 352 0.04 4.33 8.99
N SER A 353 -1.26 4.44 9.29
CA SER A 353 -2.31 4.34 8.27
C SER A 353 -2.33 5.53 7.32
N ALA A 354 -1.85 6.70 7.76
CA ALA A 354 -1.79 7.92 6.97
C ALA A 354 -0.39 8.17 6.40
N VAL A 355 0.65 8.11 7.25
CA VAL A 355 2.06 8.20 6.83
C VAL A 355 2.78 6.95 7.30
N PRO A 356 3.18 6.03 6.40
CA PRO A 356 3.81 4.78 6.77
C PRO A 356 5.17 4.93 7.47
N ASN A 357 5.55 3.89 8.22
CA ASN A 357 6.90 3.75 8.81
C ASN A 357 8.00 3.70 7.73
N VAL A 358 9.22 4.09 8.08
CA VAL A 358 10.41 3.92 7.22
C VAL A 358 11.30 2.85 7.83
N LYS A 359 11.59 1.76 7.10
CA LYS A 359 12.40 0.67 7.65
C LYS A 359 13.87 1.07 7.76
N ALA A 360 14.61 0.38 8.62
CA ALA A 360 16.05 0.57 8.72
C ALA A 360 16.72 0.32 7.37
N GLY A 361 17.49 1.31 6.89
CA GLY A 361 18.15 1.29 5.58
C GLY A 361 17.36 1.94 4.44
N GLU A 362 16.08 2.27 4.66
CA GLU A 362 15.28 3.10 3.74
C GLU A 362 15.38 4.58 4.13
N ASN A 363 15.09 5.46 3.17
CA ASN A 363 15.27 6.92 3.32
C ASN A 363 13.99 7.73 3.01
N SER A 364 12.84 7.09 2.86
CA SER A 364 11.60 7.81 2.58
C SER A 364 10.35 7.07 3.05
N SER A 365 9.30 7.84 3.36
CA SER A 365 7.92 7.35 3.51
C SER A 365 7.10 7.79 2.29
N ILE A 366 6.20 6.92 1.83
CA ILE A 366 5.29 7.21 0.71
C ILE A 366 3.89 7.29 1.28
N ILE A 367 3.30 8.48 1.23
CA ILE A 367 1.90 8.73 1.56
C ILE A 367 1.07 8.19 0.38
N PRO A 368 0.23 7.16 0.60
CA PRO A 368 -0.57 6.59 -0.47
C PRO A 368 -1.55 7.61 -1.05
N GLU A 369 -1.87 7.43 -2.33
CA GLU A 369 -2.82 8.26 -3.09
C GLU A 369 -4.17 8.37 -2.34
N ASP A 370 -4.68 7.26 -1.82
CA ASP A 370 -5.97 7.18 -1.11
C ASP A 370 -5.95 7.64 0.37
N LYS A 371 -4.92 8.40 0.77
CA LYS A 371 -4.73 8.92 2.14
C LYS A 371 -4.57 10.43 2.20
N VAL A 372 -4.35 11.09 1.07
CA VAL A 372 -4.15 12.54 0.99
C VAL A 372 -5.13 13.12 -0.01
N GLU A 373 -5.85 14.16 0.40
CA GLU A 373 -6.83 14.81 -0.46
C GLU A 373 -6.15 15.43 -1.69
N ASP A 374 -6.71 15.16 -2.87
CA ASP A 374 -6.26 15.70 -4.16
C ASP A 374 -6.11 17.22 -4.11
N LEU A 375 -5.01 17.73 -4.67
CA LEU A 375 -4.65 19.16 -4.72
C LEU A 375 -4.50 19.86 -3.36
N SER A 376 -4.54 19.10 -2.25
CA SER A 376 -4.24 19.63 -0.92
C SER A 376 -2.75 19.84 -0.72
N LYS A 377 -2.38 20.76 0.19
CA LYS A 377 -0.98 20.98 0.56
C LYS A 377 -0.49 19.90 1.50
N VAL A 378 0.66 19.31 1.17
CA VAL A 378 1.46 18.49 2.09
C VAL A 378 2.64 19.32 2.55
N THR A 379 2.81 19.46 3.86
CA THR A 379 3.89 20.28 4.40
C THR A 379 4.71 19.51 5.42
N VAL A 380 6.02 19.67 5.38
CA VAL A 380 6.94 18.87 6.20
C VAL A 380 7.96 19.79 6.89
N VAL A 381 8.22 19.50 8.16
CA VAL A 381 9.32 20.07 8.95
C VAL A 381 10.06 18.95 9.68
N THR A 382 11.34 19.15 9.97
CA THR A 382 12.06 18.31 10.94
C THR A 382 12.21 19.04 12.27
N LYS A 383 12.26 18.26 13.36
CA LYS A 383 12.57 18.73 14.70
C LYS A 383 13.67 17.89 15.31
N ASP A 384 14.60 18.52 16.01
CA ASP A 384 15.49 17.79 16.91
C ASP A 384 14.76 17.40 18.22
N ALA A 385 15.42 16.61 19.05
CA ALA A 385 14.89 16.19 20.36
C ALA A 385 14.60 17.37 21.32
N MET A 386 15.10 18.58 21.05
CA MET A 386 14.85 19.79 21.83
C MET A 386 13.74 20.68 21.22
N GLY A 387 13.15 20.25 20.10
CA GLY A 387 12.06 20.95 19.42
C GLY A 387 12.47 22.08 18.49
N ASN A 388 13.77 22.23 18.18
CA ASN A 388 14.23 23.19 17.18
C ASN A 388 13.79 22.72 15.79
N VAL A 389 13.24 23.63 14.99
CA VAL A 389 12.53 23.29 13.75
C VAL A 389 13.35 23.71 12.51
N SER A 390 13.36 22.86 11.48
CA SER A 390 13.93 23.22 10.17
C SER A 390 13.08 24.25 9.42
N ASN A 391 13.58 24.70 8.27
CA ASN A 391 12.72 25.35 7.28
C ASN A 391 11.60 24.39 6.86
N LYS A 392 10.40 24.95 6.70
CA LYS A 392 9.23 24.24 6.18
C LYS A 392 9.36 24.03 4.68
N VAL A 393 9.12 22.80 4.24
CA VAL A 393 8.94 22.46 2.82
C VAL A 393 7.49 22.10 2.54
N GLU A 394 7.04 22.30 1.31
CA GLU A 394 5.68 21.95 0.90
C GLU A 394 5.62 21.47 -0.54
N THR A 395 4.64 20.60 -0.82
CA THR A 395 4.21 20.23 -2.17
C THR A 395 2.69 20.14 -2.20
N THR A 396 2.13 19.97 -3.40
CA THR A 396 0.69 19.75 -3.61
C THR A 396 0.45 18.31 -3.99
N ALA A 397 -0.48 17.63 -3.31
CA ALA A 397 -0.89 16.28 -3.68
C ALA A 397 -1.44 16.26 -5.12
N PRO A 398 -0.93 15.39 -6.00
CA PRO A 398 -1.41 15.32 -7.38
C PRO A 398 -2.76 14.63 -7.46
N LEU A 399 -3.55 14.94 -8.48
CA LEU A 399 -4.82 14.23 -8.75
C LEU A 399 -4.58 12.73 -8.96
N ASP A 400 -5.40 11.91 -8.31
CA ASP A 400 -5.38 10.46 -8.48
C ASP A 400 -5.70 10.06 -9.93
N PRO A 401 -4.87 9.24 -10.59
CA PRO A 401 -5.13 8.80 -11.95
C PRO A 401 -6.15 7.67 -12.03
N ALA A 402 -7.05 7.75 -13.00
CA ALA A 402 -7.83 6.58 -13.41
C ALA A 402 -6.90 5.52 -14.01
N LYS A 403 -7.11 4.24 -13.70
CA LYS A 403 -6.21 3.13 -14.08
C LYS A 403 -6.85 2.28 -15.17
N LEU A 404 -6.04 1.87 -16.15
CA LEU A 404 -6.42 0.95 -17.23
C LEU A 404 -5.62 -0.35 -17.06
N SER A 405 -6.30 -1.49 -17.12
CA SER A 405 -5.68 -2.82 -17.01
C SER A 405 -6.42 -3.85 -17.85
N VAL A 406 -5.83 -5.04 -18.03
CA VAL A 406 -6.49 -6.18 -18.69
C VAL A 406 -6.72 -7.26 -17.65
N ASN A 407 -7.95 -7.76 -17.53
CA ASN A 407 -8.27 -8.84 -16.59
C ASN A 407 -7.87 -10.22 -17.14
N GLU A 408 -8.08 -11.27 -16.34
CA GLU A 408 -7.77 -12.66 -16.72
C GLU A 408 -8.58 -13.16 -17.93
N GLU A 409 -9.72 -12.54 -18.25
CA GLU A 409 -10.54 -12.83 -19.43
C GLU A 409 -10.09 -12.08 -20.69
N GLY A 410 -9.02 -11.29 -20.62
CA GLY A 410 -8.54 -10.47 -21.75
C GLY A 410 -9.34 -9.18 -21.97
N LYS A 411 -10.30 -8.86 -21.10
CA LYS A 411 -11.10 -7.63 -21.20
C LYS A 411 -10.39 -6.45 -20.55
N VAL A 412 -10.56 -5.27 -21.13
CA VAL A 412 -10.02 -4.06 -20.52
C VAL A 412 -10.90 -3.59 -19.38
N VAL A 413 -10.27 -3.30 -18.25
CA VAL A 413 -10.88 -2.78 -17.04
C VAL A 413 -10.41 -1.35 -16.82
N LEU A 414 -11.37 -0.43 -16.70
CA LEU A 414 -11.19 0.92 -16.20
C LEU A 414 -11.49 0.93 -14.71
N THR A 415 -10.54 1.40 -13.91
CA THR A 415 -10.72 1.66 -12.47
C THR A 415 -10.67 3.16 -12.24
N LEU A 416 -11.77 3.73 -11.79
CA LEU A 416 -11.87 5.14 -11.41
C LEU A 416 -11.21 5.36 -10.05
N PRO A 417 -10.63 6.55 -9.80
CA PRO A 417 -10.17 6.91 -8.48
C PRO A 417 -11.36 6.98 -7.50
N LYS A 418 -11.12 6.62 -6.24
CA LYS A 418 -12.22 6.47 -5.27
C LYS A 418 -12.72 7.79 -4.71
N GLN A 419 -11.81 8.74 -4.53
CA GLN A 419 -12.05 9.98 -3.79
C GLN A 419 -11.88 11.18 -4.72
N VAL A 420 -12.76 11.22 -5.72
CA VAL A 420 -12.80 12.30 -6.71
C VAL A 420 -13.76 13.37 -6.25
N ASN A 421 -13.40 14.65 -6.41
CA ASN A 421 -14.23 15.76 -5.95
C ASN A 421 -15.49 15.91 -6.82
N GLU A 422 -16.58 16.38 -6.22
CA GLU A 422 -17.79 16.69 -6.97
C GLU A 422 -17.51 17.76 -8.04
N GLY A 423 -17.92 17.46 -9.28
CA GLY A 423 -17.68 18.28 -10.46
C GLY A 423 -16.49 17.85 -11.30
N ASP A 424 -15.59 17.02 -10.79
CA ASP A 424 -14.43 16.54 -11.55
C ASP A 424 -14.85 15.55 -12.65
N LEU A 425 -13.98 15.40 -13.65
CA LEU A 425 -14.20 14.60 -14.85
C LEU A 425 -13.13 13.51 -14.99
N ILE A 426 -13.54 12.26 -15.17
CA ILE A 426 -12.68 11.24 -15.76
C ILE A 426 -12.96 11.18 -17.25
N ARG A 427 -11.96 11.53 -18.07
CA ARG A 427 -12.04 11.43 -19.52
C ARG A 427 -11.34 10.17 -20.00
N LEU A 428 -12.13 9.26 -20.58
CA LEU A 428 -11.63 8.10 -21.29
C LEU A 428 -11.71 8.38 -22.80
N ASN A 429 -10.61 8.13 -23.49
CA ASN A 429 -10.57 8.16 -24.93
C ASN A 429 -10.05 6.82 -25.46
N ALA A 430 -10.65 6.33 -26.55
CA ALA A 430 -10.19 5.15 -27.27
C ALA A 430 -10.17 5.42 -28.76
N VAL A 431 -9.12 4.99 -29.45
CA VAL A 431 -9.05 4.96 -30.92
C VAL A 431 -9.06 3.50 -31.33
N GLN A 432 -10.16 3.09 -31.99
CA GLN A 432 -10.28 1.73 -32.51
C GLN A 432 -9.32 1.54 -33.69
N GLY A 433 -8.58 0.43 -33.73
CA GLY A 433 -7.71 0.12 -34.88
C GLY A 433 -8.48 0.15 -36.22
N GLY A 434 -8.06 0.99 -37.17
CA GLY A 434 -8.71 1.23 -38.49
C GLY A 434 -8.24 2.54 -39.15
N ASP A 435 -8.66 2.83 -40.39
CA ASP A 435 -8.24 4.04 -41.13
C ASP A 435 -8.66 5.32 -40.37
N PRO A 436 -7.71 6.20 -39.98
CA PRO A 436 -8.00 7.46 -39.29
C PRO A 436 -8.83 8.46 -40.12
N SER A 437 -9.15 8.15 -41.38
CA SER A 437 -9.97 8.99 -42.27
C SER A 437 -11.47 9.00 -41.94
N SER A 438 -11.97 8.08 -41.12
CA SER A 438 -13.37 8.06 -40.71
C SER A 438 -13.59 8.87 -39.42
N TYR A 439 -14.45 9.90 -39.49
CA TYR A 439 -14.85 10.77 -38.37
C TYR A 439 -15.49 10.04 -37.15
N ASN A 440 -15.55 8.70 -37.16
CA ASN A 440 -16.31 7.85 -36.22
C ASN A 440 -15.45 6.76 -35.50
N GLY A 441 -14.11 6.78 -35.61
CA GLY A 441 -13.24 5.75 -35.00
C GLY A 441 -12.79 6.00 -33.55
N ALA A 442 -13.05 7.19 -33.01
CA ALA A 442 -12.67 7.58 -31.65
C ALA A 442 -13.89 7.56 -30.71
N ILE A 443 -13.78 6.83 -29.60
CA ILE A 443 -14.78 6.80 -28.54
C ILE A 443 -14.31 7.72 -27.42
N GLY A 444 -15.12 8.72 -27.08
CA GLY A 444 -14.98 9.51 -25.86
C GLY A 444 -16.06 9.11 -24.85
N ILE A 445 -15.64 8.71 -23.65
CA ILE A 445 -16.51 8.49 -22.49
C ILE A 445 -16.09 9.46 -21.40
N GLU A 446 -17.06 10.16 -20.85
CA GLU A 446 -16.89 11.16 -19.79
C GLU A 446 -17.61 10.67 -18.54
N PHE A 447 -16.91 10.63 -17.41
CA PHE A 447 -17.50 10.34 -16.11
C PHE A 447 -17.43 11.60 -15.26
N TYR A 448 -18.58 12.22 -15.00
CA TYR A 448 -18.67 13.38 -14.13
C TYR A 448 -19.01 12.92 -12.71
N LYS A 449 -18.20 13.33 -11.75
CA LYS A 449 -18.48 13.03 -10.35
C LYS A 449 -19.61 13.92 -9.85
N THR A 450 -20.66 13.33 -9.31
CA THR A 450 -21.78 14.01 -8.65
C THR A 450 -21.83 13.66 -7.16
N ALA A 451 -22.61 14.40 -6.36
CA ALA A 451 -22.86 14.07 -4.96
C ALA A 451 -23.41 12.64 -4.74
N THR A 452 -24.10 12.06 -5.72
CA THR A 452 -24.75 10.73 -5.59
C THR A 452 -24.02 9.61 -6.33
N GLY A 453 -22.91 9.89 -7.03
CA GLY A 453 -22.18 8.88 -7.79
C GLY A 453 -21.46 9.46 -9.01
N TRP A 454 -21.66 8.81 -10.16
CA TRP A 454 -21.05 9.15 -11.44
C TRP A 454 -22.12 9.30 -12.52
N ASP A 455 -22.14 10.43 -13.22
CA ASP A 455 -22.91 10.62 -14.45
C ASP A 455 -22.01 10.29 -15.64
N ILE A 456 -22.47 9.40 -16.51
CA ILE A 456 -21.67 8.89 -17.64
C ILE A 456 -22.24 9.42 -18.94
N TYR A 457 -21.43 10.14 -19.70
CA TYR A 457 -21.78 10.66 -21.02
C TYR A 457 -20.93 9.98 -22.09
N THR A 458 -21.60 9.58 -23.16
CA THR A 458 -20.95 8.96 -24.31
C THR A 458 -21.30 9.75 -25.56
N GLY A 459 -20.31 10.12 -26.36
CA GLY A 459 -20.54 10.83 -27.62
C GLY A 459 -21.25 9.99 -28.71
N ALA A 460 -21.50 8.71 -28.48
CA ALA A 460 -22.08 7.77 -29.45
C ALA A 460 -23.56 7.45 -29.14
N VAL A 461 -24.34 7.17 -30.19
CA VAL A 461 -25.81 6.92 -30.14
C VAL A 461 -26.19 5.65 -29.35
N GLU A 462 -25.23 4.85 -28.86
CA GLU A 462 -25.43 3.61 -28.10
C GLU A 462 -24.31 3.38 -27.06
N GLY A 463 -24.03 4.37 -26.21
CA GLY A 463 -22.95 4.35 -25.21
C GLY A 463 -22.87 3.11 -24.32
N GLU A 464 -24.02 2.57 -23.92
CA GLU A 464 -24.13 1.37 -23.07
C GLU A 464 -23.52 0.11 -23.71
N ARG A 465 -23.30 0.09 -25.02
CA ARG A 465 -22.63 -1.03 -25.71
C ARG A 465 -21.11 -1.05 -25.49
N TYR A 466 -20.50 0.04 -25.04
CA TYR A 466 -19.04 0.16 -24.92
C TYR A 466 -18.53 0.03 -23.49
N ILE A 467 -19.42 0.04 -22.50
CA ILE A 467 -19.04 -0.02 -21.11
C ILE A 467 -20.05 -0.78 -20.26
N THR A 468 -19.56 -1.68 -19.42
CA THR A 468 -20.36 -2.40 -18.42
C THR A 468 -19.86 -2.02 -17.04
N LYS A 469 -20.77 -1.50 -16.21
CA LYS A 469 -20.49 -1.23 -14.79
C LYS A 469 -20.37 -2.55 -14.02
N VAL A 470 -19.23 -2.76 -13.37
CA VAL A 470 -19.01 -3.90 -12.46
C VAL A 470 -19.38 -3.50 -11.05
N ASP A 471 -18.83 -2.37 -10.60
CA ASP A 471 -19.16 -1.72 -9.33
C ASP A 471 -19.09 -0.19 -9.50
N GLU A 472 -19.12 0.57 -8.40
CA GLU A 472 -19.10 2.04 -8.46
C GLU A 472 -17.88 2.62 -9.18
N TYR A 473 -16.72 2.00 -9.02
CA TYR A 473 -15.43 2.50 -9.50
C TYR A 473 -14.82 1.63 -10.59
N THR A 474 -15.34 0.43 -10.81
CA THR A 474 -14.81 -0.53 -11.79
C THR A 474 -15.76 -0.72 -12.96
N TYR A 475 -15.23 -0.59 -14.17
CA TYR A 475 -15.97 -0.75 -15.42
C TYR A 475 -15.20 -1.62 -16.41
N ILE A 476 -15.92 -2.49 -17.12
CA ILE A 476 -15.38 -3.26 -18.25
C ILE A 476 -15.67 -2.51 -19.53
N LEU A 477 -14.66 -2.35 -20.37
CA LEU A 477 -14.80 -1.74 -21.69
C LEU A 477 -15.04 -2.83 -22.74
N ASN A 478 -16.11 -2.66 -23.51
CA ASN A 478 -16.62 -3.64 -24.47
C ASN A 478 -16.39 -3.20 -25.91
N ASN A 479 -16.46 -4.16 -26.84
CA ASN A 479 -16.36 -3.91 -28.29
C ASN A 479 -15.08 -3.17 -28.68
N LEU A 480 -13.99 -3.41 -27.94
CA LEU A 480 -12.68 -2.88 -28.25
C LEU A 480 -12.01 -3.79 -29.27
N LYS A 481 -11.43 -3.20 -30.32
CA LYS A 481 -10.63 -3.96 -31.27
C LYS A 481 -9.26 -4.29 -30.67
N PRO A 482 -8.66 -5.43 -31.02
CA PRO A 482 -7.24 -5.69 -30.78
C PRO A 482 -6.38 -4.51 -31.22
N THR A 483 -5.32 -4.18 -30.46
CA THR A 483 -4.41 -3.05 -30.72
C THR A 483 -5.01 -1.64 -30.62
N SER A 484 -6.28 -1.50 -30.20
CA SER A 484 -6.87 -0.19 -29.93
C SER A 484 -6.04 0.54 -28.88
N LYS A 485 -5.80 1.84 -29.10
CA LYS A 485 -5.06 2.69 -28.17
C LYS A 485 -6.07 3.40 -27.27
N MET A 486 -5.83 3.38 -25.97
CA MET A 486 -6.70 4.00 -24.99
C MET A 486 -5.94 4.88 -24.02
N SER A 487 -6.60 5.95 -23.59
CA SER A 487 -6.12 6.83 -22.54
C SER A 487 -7.22 7.17 -21.56
N ALA A 488 -6.87 7.28 -20.27
CA ALA A 488 -7.77 7.76 -19.23
C ALA A 488 -7.05 8.83 -18.40
N GLN A 489 -7.76 9.93 -18.10
CA GLN A 489 -7.24 11.01 -17.28
C GLN A 489 -8.34 11.56 -16.36
N HIS A 490 -8.00 11.79 -15.10
CA HIS A 490 -8.80 12.56 -14.15
C HIS A 490 -8.48 14.05 -14.31
N ILE A 491 -9.51 14.88 -14.42
CA ILE A 491 -9.44 16.31 -14.69
C ILE A 491 -10.27 17.04 -13.63
N GLU A 492 -9.65 18.01 -12.99
CA GLU A 492 -10.28 18.85 -11.97
C GLU A 492 -11.32 19.80 -12.61
N LYS A 493 -12.41 20.04 -11.87
CA LYS A 493 -13.62 20.72 -12.37
C LYS A 493 -13.37 22.07 -13.04
N ASP A 494 -12.48 22.93 -12.53
CA ASP A 494 -12.26 24.28 -13.07
C ASP A 494 -11.54 24.22 -14.43
N ALA A 495 -10.90 23.09 -14.74
CA ALA A 495 -10.28 22.84 -16.03
C ALA A 495 -11.27 22.33 -17.10
N ILE A 496 -12.47 21.86 -16.72
CA ILE A 496 -13.46 21.27 -17.63
C ILE A 496 -14.07 22.33 -18.58
N GLU A 497 -14.45 23.50 -18.07
CA GLU A 497 -15.10 24.54 -18.88
C GLU A 497 -14.20 25.04 -20.03
N ASN A 498 -12.88 24.90 -19.87
CA ASN A 498 -11.87 25.29 -20.85
C ASN A 498 -11.15 24.10 -21.50
N PHE A 499 -11.65 22.87 -21.29
CA PHE A 499 -10.98 21.64 -21.70
C PHE A 499 -10.52 21.62 -23.17
N PRO A 500 -11.31 22.09 -24.16
CA PRO A 500 -10.85 22.12 -25.56
C PRO A 500 -9.71 23.12 -25.81
N ASN A 501 -9.62 24.18 -25.00
CA ASN A 501 -8.65 25.27 -25.19
C ASN A 501 -7.33 25.03 -24.44
N ASN A 502 -7.29 24.12 -23.47
CA ASN A 502 -6.15 23.86 -22.60
C ASN A 502 -5.58 22.42 -22.74
N ALA A 503 -6.06 21.67 -23.73
CA ALA A 503 -5.61 20.31 -24.01
C ALA A 503 -4.41 20.30 -24.97
N ASP A 504 -3.37 19.57 -24.58
CA ASP A 504 -2.21 19.30 -25.42
C ASP A 504 -2.52 18.08 -26.29
N ASN A 505 -2.29 18.20 -27.60
CA ASN A 505 -2.49 17.11 -28.56
C ASN A 505 -1.24 16.21 -28.64
N GLU A 506 -0.64 15.88 -27.50
CA GLU A 506 0.59 15.08 -27.43
C GLU A 506 0.26 13.58 -27.39
N SER A 507 -0.20 13.05 -28.53
CA SER A 507 -0.20 11.62 -28.82
C SER A 507 0.84 11.30 -29.89
N PRO A 508 1.58 10.18 -29.83
CA PRO A 508 2.67 9.86 -30.77
C PRO A 508 2.24 9.62 -32.23
N ASP A 509 0.96 9.71 -32.58
CA ASP A 509 0.45 9.52 -33.97
C ASP A 509 -0.51 10.66 -34.39
N THR A 510 -0.09 11.91 -34.28
CA THR A 510 -0.91 13.07 -34.71
C THR A 510 -0.84 13.37 -36.21
N GLU A 511 -0.70 12.36 -37.06
CA GLU A 511 -1.10 12.49 -38.46
C GLU A 511 -2.59 12.15 -38.58
N LYS A 512 -3.42 13.20 -38.56
CA LYS A 512 -4.87 13.23 -38.92
C LYS A 512 -5.87 13.10 -37.76
N GLY A 513 -6.03 14.19 -37.00
CA GLY A 513 -7.36 14.71 -36.61
C GLY A 513 -8.15 14.03 -35.48
N ALA A 514 -7.79 12.84 -35.00
CA ALA A 514 -8.41 12.21 -33.82
C ALA A 514 -7.48 12.32 -32.61
N GLY A 515 -7.30 13.53 -32.09
CA GLY A 515 -6.41 13.79 -30.95
C GLY A 515 -6.98 13.28 -29.64
N PHE A 516 -6.14 12.65 -28.80
CA PHE A 516 -6.45 12.47 -27.39
C PHE A 516 -6.29 13.82 -26.69
N TYR A 517 -7.39 14.40 -26.22
CA TYR A 517 -7.31 15.63 -25.44
C TYR A 517 -6.89 15.28 -24.01
N THR A 518 -5.69 15.71 -23.64
CA THR A 518 -5.12 15.53 -22.30
C THR A 518 -4.60 16.85 -21.76
N ILE A 519 -4.58 17.01 -20.45
CA ILE A 519 -4.01 18.18 -19.78
C ILE A 519 -2.63 17.83 -19.23
N SER A 520 -1.58 18.55 -19.64
CA SER A 520 -0.24 18.37 -19.09
C SER A 520 -0.03 19.09 -17.75
N ASP A 521 -0.81 20.14 -17.48
CA ASP A 521 -0.80 20.87 -16.21
C ASP A 521 -1.27 19.96 -15.06
N ARG A 522 -0.31 19.52 -14.25
CA ARG A 522 -0.50 18.57 -13.14
C ARG A 522 -1.39 19.08 -12.01
N THR A 523 -1.68 20.39 -12.00
CA THR A 523 -2.62 21.00 -11.04
C THR A 523 -4.08 20.89 -11.50
N LYS A 524 -4.29 20.47 -12.75
CA LYS A 524 -5.60 20.38 -13.40
C LYS A 524 -5.91 18.98 -13.95
N GLY A 525 -4.87 18.18 -14.22
CA GLY A 525 -5.02 16.82 -14.74
C GLY A 525 -4.09 15.82 -14.07
N SER A 526 -4.63 14.63 -13.77
CA SER A 526 -3.90 13.46 -13.28
C SER A 526 -2.99 12.87 -14.35
N VAL A 527 -2.18 11.87 -13.96
CA VAL A 527 -1.30 11.19 -14.93
C VAL A 527 -2.21 10.49 -15.91
N VAL A 528 -1.83 10.52 -17.19
CA VAL A 528 -2.60 9.85 -18.22
C VAL A 528 -2.24 8.37 -18.20
N SER A 529 -3.21 7.54 -17.87
CA SER A 529 -3.07 6.10 -18.03
C SER A 529 -3.22 5.74 -19.49
N TYR A 530 -2.26 5.02 -20.05
CA TYR A 530 -2.32 4.49 -21.41
C TYR A 530 -2.41 2.98 -21.40
N LEU A 531 -3.22 2.43 -22.30
CA LEU A 531 -3.27 1.00 -22.57
C LEU A 531 -3.43 0.77 -24.06
N ILE A 532 -2.64 -0.16 -24.60
CA ILE A 532 -2.91 -0.75 -25.90
C ILE A 532 -3.63 -2.06 -25.63
N VAL A 533 -4.83 -2.21 -26.17
CA VAL A 533 -5.60 -3.45 -26.08
C VAL A 533 -4.70 -4.56 -26.63
N PRO A 534 -4.39 -5.61 -25.83
CA PRO A 534 -3.56 -6.68 -26.31
C PRO A 534 -4.19 -7.33 -27.55
N PRO A 535 -3.40 -7.98 -28.41
CA PRO A 535 -3.95 -8.90 -29.39
C PRO A 535 -4.90 -9.86 -28.68
N ASP A 536 -6.09 -10.10 -29.23
CA ASP A 536 -6.88 -11.21 -28.72
C ASP A 536 -6.04 -12.47 -28.93
N ASN A 537 -5.87 -13.28 -27.88
CA ASN A 537 -5.18 -14.58 -27.94
C ASN A 537 -6.14 -15.71 -27.58
N VAL A 538 -7.42 -15.40 -27.35
CA VAL A 538 -8.46 -16.39 -27.08
C VAL A 538 -9.01 -16.82 -28.43
N PRO A 539 -8.90 -18.10 -28.81
CA PRO A 539 -9.53 -18.58 -30.02
C PRO A 539 -11.04 -18.37 -29.97
N PRO A 540 -11.68 -17.94 -31.06
CA PRO A 540 -13.13 -17.87 -31.13
C PRO A 540 -13.74 -19.24 -30.84
N GLY A 541 -15.00 -19.23 -30.42
CA GLY A 541 -15.77 -20.46 -30.25
C GLY A 541 -15.70 -21.35 -31.50
N LYS A 542 -15.87 -22.66 -31.31
CA LYS A 542 -15.89 -23.57 -32.46
C LYS A 542 -17.16 -23.36 -33.27
N PRO A 543 -17.08 -23.35 -34.61
CA PRO A 543 -18.29 -23.44 -35.43
C PRO A 543 -18.98 -24.79 -35.16
N THR A 544 -20.27 -24.88 -35.50
CA THR A 544 -21.03 -26.14 -35.45
C THR A 544 -21.36 -26.60 -36.85
N ILE A 545 -21.14 -27.88 -37.16
CA ILE A 545 -21.53 -28.47 -38.45
C ILE A 545 -22.68 -29.45 -38.21
N SER A 546 -23.67 -29.43 -39.09
CA SER A 546 -24.81 -30.35 -39.08
C SER A 546 -25.18 -30.80 -40.48
N THR A 547 -25.73 -32.01 -40.60
CA THR A 547 -26.24 -32.57 -41.85
C THR A 547 -27.76 -32.59 -41.83
N ASN A 548 -28.38 -32.19 -42.94
CA ASN A 548 -29.82 -32.23 -43.11
C ASN A 548 -30.27 -33.60 -43.67
N ALA A 549 -31.56 -33.91 -43.51
CA ALA A 549 -32.15 -35.15 -44.01
C ALA A 549 -32.12 -35.30 -45.54
N ASP A 550 -31.80 -34.23 -46.28
CA ASP A 550 -31.64 -34.23 -47.73
C ASP A 550 -30.17 -34.38 -48.19
N GLY A 551 -29.22 -34.51 -47.25
CA GLY A 551 -27.77 -34.61 -47.51
C GLY A 551 -27.04 -33.26 -47.56
N SER A 552 -27.75 -32.12 -47.42
CA SER A 552 -27.07 -30.82 -47.37
C SER A 552 -26.36 -30.58 -46.03
N VAL A 553 -25.29 -29.80 -46.04
CA VAL A 553 -24.46 -29.51 -44.86
C VAL A 553 -24.62 -28.05 -44.45
N ASN A 554 -24.92 -27.80 -43.18
CA ASN A 554 -24.99 -26.46 -42.59
C ASN A 554 -23.84 -26.25 -41.59
N ILE A 555 -23.22 -25.07 -41.63
CA ILE A 555 -22.15 -24.66 -40.72
C ILE A 555 -22.54 -23.33 -40.10
N SER A 556 -22.73 -23.34 -38.78
CA SER A 556 -23.06 -22.14 -38.01
C SER A 556 -21.80 -21.61 -37.33
N PRO A 557 -21.45 -20.32 -37.53
CA PRO A 557 -20.33 -19.71 -36.84
C PRO A 557 -20.62 -19.58 -35.33
N PRO A 558 -19.59 -19.45 -34.47
CA PRO A 558 -19.80 -19.16 -33.05
C PRO A 558 -20.46 -17.79 -32.84
N THR A 559 -20.93 -17.53 -31.62
CA THR A 559 -21.55 -16.24 -31.25
C THR A 559 -20.55 -15.08 -31.15
N ASP A 560 -19.26 -15.33 -31.31
CA ASP A 560 -18.21 -14.31 -31.22
C ASP A 560 -18.35 -13.26 -32.35
N PRO A 561 -18.56 -11.97 -32.00
CA PRO A 561 -18.92 -10.94 -32.98
C PRO A 561 -17.77 -10.54 -33.91
N ASP A 562 -16.53 -10.90 -33.58
CA ASP A 562 -15.30 -10.51 -34.27
C ASP A 562 -14.76 -11.56 -35.24
N VAL A 563 -15.46 -12.69 -35.45
CA VAL A 563 -15.16 -13.65 -36.52
C VAL A 563 -15.23 -12.97 -37.88
N ILE A 564 -14.13 -12.99 -38.65
CA ILE A 564 -14.04 -12.33 -39.97
C ILE A 564 -13.91 -13.33 -41.13
N THR A 565 -13.46 -14.56 -40.85
CA THR A 565 -13.36 -15.60 -41.87
C THR A 565 -13.88 -16.95 -41.39
N ILE A 566 -14.48 -17.69 -42.32
CA ILE A 566 -14.88 -19.09 -42.16
C ILE A 566 -14.24 -19.86 -43.32
N GLU A 567 -13.38 -20.80 -43.03
CA GLU A 567 -12.73 -21.69 -43.98
C GLU A 567 -13.37 -23.08 -43.90
N VAL A 568 -13.89 -23.57 -45.02
CA VAL A 568 -14.61 -24.84 -45.12
C VAL A 568 -13.90 -25.75 -46.10
N ASN A 569 -13.57 -26.97 -45.68
CA ASN A 569 -13.01 -27.99 -46.54
C ASN A 569 -13.97 -29.17 -46.66
N TYR A 570 -14.20 -29.66 -47.87
CA TYR A 570 -15.09 -30.78 -48.16
C TYR A 570 -14.62 -31.56 -49.39
N ILE A 571 -15.19 -32.74 -49.62
CA ILE A 571 -14.99 -33.51 -50.85
C ILE A 571 -16.19 -33.29 -51.76
N ASP A 572 -15.95 -32.81 -52.98
CA ASP A 572 -17.00 -32.64 -53.99
C ASP A 572 -17.56 -33.98 -54.48
N GLU A 573 -18.69 -33.93 -55.19
CA GLU A 573 -19.38 -35.10 -55.74
C GLU A 573 -18.51 -35.97 -56.67
N ASN A 574 -17.41 -35.41 -57.20
CA ASN A 574 -16.47 -36.10 -58.08
C ASN A 574 -15.27 -36.71 -57.31
N GLY A 575 -15.21 -36.52 -55.99
CA GLY A 575 -14.14 -37.02 -55.13
C GLY A 575 -12.93 -36.11 -55.01
N ASN A 576 -13.00 -34.84 -55.44
CA ASN A 576 -11.89 -33.90 -55.30
C ASN A 576 -12.04 -33.07 -54.01
N PRO A 577 -10.93 -32.76 -53.32
CA PRO A 577 -10.97 -31.83 -52.19
C PRO A 577 -11.25 -30.41 -52.67
N GLN A 578 -12.18 -29.75 -52.01
CA GLN A 578 -12.55 -28.36 -52.23
C GLN A 578 -12.31 -27.55 -50.96
N ASN A 579 -12.00 -26.27 -51.15
CA ASN A 579 -11.82 -25.29 -50.09
C ASN A 579 -12.69 -24.07 -50.42
N ALA A 580 -13.46 -23.61 -49.45
CA ALA A 580 -14.24 -22.40 -49.51
C ALA A 580 -13.81 -21.48 -48.36
N VAL A 581 -13.28 -20.32 -48.70
CA VAL A 581 -12.98 -19.26 -47.75
C VAL A 581 -14.06 -18.21 -47.87
N LEU A 582 -14.77 -18.01 -46.77
CA LEU A 582 -15.81 -17.02 -46.63
C LEU A 582 -15.28 -15.85 -45.84
N THR A 583 -15.37 -14.66 -46.42
CA THR A 583 -14.86 -13.42 -45.84
C THR A 583 -16.01 -12.47 -45.57
N ARG A 584 -16.02 -11.90 -44.37
CA ARG A 584 -16.93 -10.81 -44.02
C ARG A 584 -16.26 -9.50 -44.42
N ASP A 585 -16.81 -8.84 -45.45
CA ASP A 585 -16.40 -7.48 -45.80
C ASP A 585 -16.84 -6.53 -44.68
N VAL A 586 -15.90 -6.18 -43.81
CA VAL A 586 -16.09 -5.07 -42.87
C VAL A 586 -15.82 -3.78 -43.63
N VAL A 587 -16.83 -3.32 -44.39
CA VAL A 587 -16.74 -2.01 -45.05
C VAL A 587 -16.79 -0.93 -43.98
N GLU A 588 -15.68 -0.22 -43.79
CA GLU A 588 -15.59 0.89 -42.84
C GLU A 588 -16.67 1.95 -43.15
N GLY A 589 -17.43 2.33 -42.12
CA GLY A 589 -18.29 3.53 -42.17
C GLY A 589 -19.75 3.36 -42.60
N VAL A 590 -20.28 2.15 -42.74
CA VAL A 590 -21.73 1.95 -43.01
C VAL A 590 -22.37 1.20 -41.84
N TYR A 591 -23.39 1.82 -41.24
CA TYR A 591 -24.30 1.21 -40.25
C TYR A 591 -24.63 -0.25 -40.61
N HIS A 592 -24.71 -1.09 -39.57
CA HIS A 592 -24.91 -2.57 -39.48
C HIS A 592 -25.92 -3.28 -40.41
N TYR A 593 -26.28 -2.74 -41.56
CA TYR A 593 -27.27 -3.28 -42.48
C TYR A 593 -26.66 -3.88 -43.77
N ASN A 594 -25.33 -3.83 -43.96
CA ASN A 594 -24.68 -4.23 -45.22
C ASN A 594 -23.37 -5.03 -45.09
N SER A 595 -22.99 -5.54 -43.90
CA SER A 595 -21.88 -6.49 -43.81
C SER A 595 -22.24 -7.75 -44.60
N ARG A 596 -21.63 -7.93 -45.76
CA ARG A 596 -21.94 -9.07 -46.64
C ARG A 596 -20.83 -10.09 -46.50
N TRP A 597 -21.21 -11.28 -46.05
CA TRP A 597 -20.39 -12.46 -46.24
C TRP A 597 -20.30 -12.77 -47.73
N THR A 598 -19.10 -13.07 -48.18
CA THR A 598 -18.82 -13.51 -49.55
C THR A 598 -18.06 -14.81 -49.49
N SER A 599 -18.37 -15.74 -50.39
CA SER A 599 -17.65 -17.00 -50.55
C SER A 599 -16.80 -16.92 -51.82
N ASN A 600 -15.55 -17.37 -51.74
CA ASN A 600 -14.71 -17.55 -52.93
C ASN A 600 -15.11 -18.78 -53.78
N ASN A 601 -15.99 -19.64 -53.25
CA ASN A 601 -16.45 -20.86 -53.90
C ASN A 601 -17.97 -20.77 -54.18
N PRO A 602 -18.40 -20.84 -55.46
CA PRO A 602 -19.80 -20.66 -55.83
C PRO A 602 -20.74 -21.81 -55.39
N ASP A 603 -20.20 -23.00 -55.09
CA ASP A 603 -20.99 -24.15 -54.62
C ASP A 603 -21.32 -24.05 -53.12
N VAL A 604 -20.66 -23.13 -52.40
CA VAL A 604 -20.85 -22.88 -50.97
C VAL A 604 -21.54 -21.53 -50.76
N LYS A 605 -22.74 -21.57 -50.18
CA LYS A 605 -23.56 -20.37 -49.93
C LYS A 605 -23.37 -19.88 -48.50
N VAL A 606 -23.50 -18.57 -48.30
CA VAL A 606 -23.48 -17.95 -46.97
C VAL A 606 -24.55 -16.88 -46.86
N ASP A 607 -25.20 -16.81 -45.71
CA ASP A 607 -26.22 -15.82 -45.43
C ASP A 607 -25.66 -14.56 -44.74
N PHE A 608 -26.55 -13.65 -44.33
CA PHE A 608 -26.16 -12.40 -43.66
C PHE A 608 -25.58 -12.63 -42.24
N ASN A 609 -25.99 -13.71 -41.58
CA ASN A 609 -25.53 -14.06 -40.23
C ASN A 609 -24.22 -14.88 -40.26
N GLY A 610 -23.74 -15.26 -41.45
CA GLY A 610 -22.55 -16.09 -41.62
C GLY A 610 -22.86 -17.60 -41.60
N GLU A 611 -24.14 -17.99 -41.62
CA GLU A 611 -24.54 -19.39 -41.77
C GLU A 611 -24.16 -19.88 -43.16
N VAL A 612 -23.40 -20.96 -43.22
CA VAL A 612 -22.88 -21.54 -44.47
C VAL A 612 -23.66 -22.80 -44.82
N THR A 613 -24.04 -22.95 -46.09
CA THR A 613 -24.71 -24.14 -46.61
C THR A 613 -24.00 -24.70 -47.85
N ILE A 614 -23.74 -25.99 -47.84
CA ILE A 614 -23.32 -26.79 -49.00
C ILE A 614 -24.51 -27.65 -49.44
N SER A 615 -24.87 -27.60 -50.73
CA SER A 615 -25.99 -28.39 -51.25
C SER A 615 -25.61 -29.86 -51.36
N ALA A 616 -26.57 -30.77 -51.16
CA ALA A 616 -26.34 -32.21 -51.15
C ALA A 616 -25.69 -32.75 -52.44
N ASP A 617 -26.02 -32.16 -53.59
CA ASP A 617 -25.48 -32.53 -54.90
C ASP A 617 -24.03 -32.05 -55.12
N LYS A 618 -23.46 -31.31 -54.17
CA LYS A 618 -22.13 -30.69 -54.22
C LYS A 618 -21.14 -31.26 -53.22
N VAL A 619 -21.58 -32.17 -52.36
CA VAL A 619 -20.74 -32.88 -51.40
C VAL A 619 -20.86 -34.36 -51.65
N LYS A 620 -19.75 -35.09 -51.57
CA LYS A 620 -19.77 -36.54 -51.75
C LYS A 620 -20.31 -37.23 -50.51
N ASP A 621 -21.28 -38.12 -50.72
CA ASP A 621 -21.82 -39.00 -49.68
C ASP A 621 -20.70 -39.71 -48.87
N VAL A 622 -20.86 -39.70 -47.55
CA VAL A 622 -19.98 -40.35 -46.56
C VAL A 622 -18.56 -39.76 -46.58
N SER A 623 -18.44 -38.46 -46.85
CA SER A 623 -17.16 -37.73 -46.80
C SER A 623 -17.01 -36.85 -45.55
N GLU A 624 -15.78 -36.40 -45.29
CA GLU A 624 -15.47 -35.49 -44.19
C GLU A 624 -15.68 -34.04 -44.63
N VAL A 625 -16.33 -33.26 -43.76
CA VAL A 625 -16.42 -31.80 -43.87
C VAL A 625 -15.80 -31.17 -42.63
N THR A 626 -14.88 -30.22 -42.84
CA THR A 626 -14.24 -29.47 -41.76
C THR A 626 -14.51 -27.98 -41.91
N ALA A 627 -14.61 -27.31 -40.77
CA ALA A 627 -14.79 -25.87 -40.71
C ALA A 627 -13.85 -25.26 -39.68
N LYS A 628 -13.26 -24.13 -40.06
CA LYS A 628 -12.32 -23.34 -39.26
C LYS A 628 -12.76 -21.88 -39.31
N VAL A 629 -12.97 -21.26 -38.16
CA VAL A 629 -13.25 -19.82 -38.09
C VAL A 629 -11.99 -19.08 -37.63
N THR A 630 -11.77 -17.88 -38.16
CA THR A 630 -10.70 -16.99 -37.68
C THR A 630 -11.28 -15.64 -37.29
N ASP A 631 -10.88 -15.16 -36.13
CA ASP A 631 -11.21 -13.82 -35.64
C ASP A 631 -10.35 -12.74 -36.31
N ALA A 632 -10.62 -11.47 -35.99
CA ALA A 632 -9.86 -10.34 -36.51
C ALA A 632 -8.39 -10.29 -36.03
N SER A 633 -8.04 -11.03 -34.98
CA SER A 633 -6.69 -11.14 -34.42
C SER A 633 -5.85 -12.26 -35.06
N GLY A 634 -6.49 -13.18 -35.79
CA GLY A 634 -5.86 -14.34 -36.39
C GLY A 634 -5.93 -15.62 -35.56
N ASN A 635 -6.70 -15.67 -34.46
CA ASN A 635 -6.90 -16.92 -33.70
C ASN A 635 -7.98 -17.77 -34.35
N THR A 636 -7.88 -19.09 -34.17
CA THR A 636 -8.67 -20.04 -34.95
C THR A 636 -9.42 -21.06 -34.11
N GLY A 637 -10.70 -21.27 -34.41
CA GLY A 637 -11.55 -22.32 -33.83
C GLY A 637 -12.00 -23.35 -34.88
N ASP A 638 -11.72 -24.63 -34.64
CA ASP A 638 -11.90 -25.69 -35.65
C ASP A 638 -12.89 -26.79 -35.19
N VAL A 639 -13.60 -27.39 -36.16
CA VAL A 639 -14.47 -28.56 -35.98
C VAL A 639 -14.47 -29.44 -37.25
N SER A 640 -14.69 -30.75 -37.08
CA SER A 640 -14.90 -31.72 -38.18
C SER A 640 -16.17 -32.52 -37.94
N ILE A 641 -16.90 -32.84 -39.00
CA ILE A 641 -17.97 -33.83 -39.00
C ILE A 641 -17.72 -34.86 -40.10
N TYR A 642 -17.96 -36.13 -39.79
CA TYR A 642 -18.07 -37.18 -40.79
C TYR A 642 -19.54 -37.30 -41.15
N GLU A 643 -19.87 -37.22 -42.44
CA GLU A 643 -21.23 -37.41 -42.91
C GLU A 643 -21.71 -38.82 -42.51
N THR A 644 -22.50 -38.89 -41.45
CA THR A 644 -23.06 -40.12 -40.90
C THR A 644 -24.55 -40.12 -41.23
N GLY A 645 -24.92 -40.68 -42.38
CA GLY A 645 -26.22 -41.35 -42.52
C GLY A 645 -27.27 -40.82 -43.49
N VAL A 646 -26.95 -40.01 -44.51
CA VAL A 646 -27.90 -39.77 -45.61
C VAL A 646 -27.19 -39.87 -46.96
N GLN A 647 -27.34 -41.01 -47.63
CA GLN A 647 -27.00 -41.11 -49.04
C GLN A 647 -28.05 -40.37 -49.88
N HIS A 648 -27.61 -39.51 -50.79
CA HIS A 648 -28.52 -38.82 -51.71
C HIS A 648 -29.10 -39.83 -52.73
N GLY A 649 -30.29 -40.36 -52.44
CA GLY A 649 -31.07 -41.20 -53.37
C GLY A 649 -31.31 -42.66 -52.98
N SER A 650 -30.95 -43.10 -51.78
CA SER A 650 -31.26 -44.45 -51.26
C SER A 650 -32.15 -44.38 -50.01
N ASN A 651 -33.29 -45.10 -50.01
CA ASN A 651 -34.13 -45.31 -48.81
C ASN A 651 -33.60 -46.45 -47.91
N THR A 652 -32.38 -46.93 -48.12
CA THR A 652 -31.73 -47.95 -47.28
C THR A 652 -30.58 -47.32 -46.52
N LEU A 653 -30.64 -47.40 -45.19
CA LEU A 653 -29.51 -47.12 -44.32
C LEU A 653 -28.63 -48.36 -44.25
N ASP A 654 -27.41 -48.28 -44.77
CA ASP A 654 -26.41 -49.35 -44.69
C ASP A 654 -25.42 -49.06 -43.57
N MET A 655 -25.26 -49.99 -42.63
CA MET A 655 -24.38 -49.83 -41.46
C MET A 655 -22.92 -50.23 -41.76
N GLY A 656 -22.67 -50.86 -42.91
CA GLY A 656 -21.32 -51.07 -43.41
C GLY A 656 -20.66 -52.31 -42.81
N SER A 657 -19.46 -52.16 -42.25
CA SER A 657 -18.69 -53.29 -41.69
C SER A 657 -18.43 -53.07 -40.20
N GLY A 658 -18.57 -54.10 -39.38
CA GLY A 658 -18.43 -54.02 -37.94
C GLY A 658 -19.59 -54.71 -37.24
N ASN A 659 -19.56 -54.75 -35.91
CA ASN A 659 -20.71 -55.22 -35.14
C ASN A 659 -21.54 -53.99 -34.74
N ASP A 660 -22.66 -53.78 -35.40
CA ASP A 660 -23.50 -52.60 -35.27
C ASP A 660 -24.72 -52.86 -34.38
N ILE A 661 -25.22 -51.78 -33.76
CA ILE A 661 -26.39 -51.85 -32.88
C ILE A 661 -27.41 -50.79 -33.30
N VAL A 662 -28.61 -51.23 -33.69
CA VAL A 662 -29.74 -50.37 -34.01
C VAL A 662 -30.75 -50.41 -32.87
N ARG A 663 -31.02 -49.25 -32.25
CA ARG A 663 -31.94 -49.13 -31.11
C ARG A 663 -33.27 -48.52 -31.51
N ILE A 664 -34.36 -49.11 -31.02
CA ILE A 664 -35.71 -48.62 -31.26
C ILE A 664 -36.48 -48.42 -29.95
N SER A 665 -37.30 -47.38 -29.88
CA SER A 665 -38.02 -47.05 -28.66
C SER A 665 -39.53 -46.90 -28.79
N ASN A 666 -40.06 -47.03 -30.00
CA ASN A 666 -41.48 -46.96 -30.33
C ASN A 666 -41.86 -48.02 -31.37
N ASP A 667 -43.15 -48.24 -31.56
CA ASP A 667 -43.68 -49.09 -32.63
C ASP A 667 -43.24 -48.54 -34.00
N ILE A 668 -42.74 -49.40 -34.89
CA ILE A 668 -42.22 -48.98 -36.20
C ILE A 668 -43.23 -49.33 -37.30
N THR A 669 -43.44 -48.39 -38.21
CA THR A 669 -44.10 -48.63 -39.49
C THR A 669 -43.06 -48.49 -40.61
N PRO A 670 -42.67 -49.58 -41.30
CA PRO A 670 -41.58 -49.53 -42.28
C PRO A 670 -41.86 -48.53 -43.42
N LYS A 671 -40.99 -47.53 -43.58
CA LYS A 671 -40.92 -46.66 -44.79
C LYS A 671 -39.56 -46.68 -45.48
N ALA A 672 -38.54 -47.18 -44.79
CA ALA A 672 -37.14 -47.30 -45.20
C ALA A 672 -36.60 -48.64 -44.67
N SER A 673 -35.52 -49.15 -45.29
CA SER A 673 -34.84 -50.39 -44.87
C SER A 673 -33.53 -50.08 -44.14
N ILE A 674 -33.13 -50.98 -43.24
CA ILE A 674 -31.84 -50.91 -42.55
C ILE A 674 -31.08 -52.21 -42.84
N ASN A 675 -29.86 -52.08 -43.34
CA ASN A 675 -28.95 -53.17 -43.60
C ASN A 675 -27.83 -53.16 -42.53
N GLY A 676 -27.72 -54.24 -41.74
CA GLY A 676 -26.63 -54.40 -40.75
C GLY A 676 -25.25 -54.48 -41.39
N GLY A 677 -25.17 -55.04 -42.60
CA GLY A 677 -23.92 -55.13 -43.35
C GLY A 677 -23.09 -56.35 -42.95
N ASP A 678 -21.78 -56.18 -42.83
CA ASP A 678 -20.82 -57.24 -42.50
C ASP A 678 -20.49 -57.23 -41.00
N GLY A 679 -20.88 -58.27 -40.25
CA GLY A 679 -20.47 -58.42 -38.85
C GLY A 679 -21.45 -59.25 -38.03
N PHE A 680 -21.53 -58.97 -36.73
CA PHE A 680 -22.59 -59.47 -35.85
C PHE A 680 -23.44 -58.29 -35.38
N ASP A 681 -24.61 -58.13 -35.99
CA ASP A 681 -25.44 -56.95 -35.83
C ASP A 681 -26.65 -57.21 -34.93
N THR A 682 -26.96 -56.23 -34.07
CA THR A 682 -28.01 -56.35 -33.05
C THR A 682 -29.09 -55.29 -33.24
N PHE A 683 -30.35 -55.74 -33.29
CA PHE A 683 -31.53 -54.89 -33.28
C PHE A 683 -32.14 -54.88 -31.87
N GLU A 684 -31.97 -53.78 -31.14
CA GLU A 684 -32.23 -53.66 -29.70
C GLU A 684 -33.48 -52.81 -29.40
N PHE A 685 -34.31 -53.29 -28.47
CA PHE A 685 -35.53 -52.60 -28.02
C PHE A 685 -35.24 -51.81 -26.73
N VAL A 686 -35.67 -50.55 -26.68
CA VAL A 686 -35.47 -49.64 -25.54
C VAL A 686 -36.79 -48.96 -25.19
N ASN A 687 -37.52 -49.45 -24.17
CA ASN A 687 -38.83 -48.88 -23.84
C ASN A 687 -38.73 -47.45 -23.25
N HIS A 688 -39.49 -46.51 -23.82
CA HIS A 688 -39.78 -45.21 -23.19
C HIS A 688 -41.27 -45.11 -22.81
N GLY A 689 -41.68 -45.85 -21.78
CA GLY A 689 -43.02 -45.76 -21.18
C GLY A 689 -44.13 -46.61 -21.84
N LYS A 690 -43.84 -47.29 -22.96
CA LYS A 690 -44.76 -48.25 -23.62
C LYS A 690 -43.99 -49.50 -24.07
N ALA A 691 -44.63 -50.66 -23.97
CA ALA A 691 -44.14 -51.90 -24.59
C ALA A 691 -44.15 -51.77 -26.11
N ILE A 692 -43.10 -52.29 -26.77
CA ILE A 692 -42.96 -52.25 -28.23
C ILE A 692 -43.69 -53.46 -28.82
N THR A 693 -44.53 -53.23 -29.83
CA THR A 693 -45.19 -54.29 -30.61
C THR A 693 -44.95 -54.06 -32.10
N THR A 694 -44.09 -54.87 -32.73
CA THR A 694 -43.64 -54.61 -34.12
C THR A 694 -43.40 -55.88 -34.96
N THR A 695 -43.18 -55.68 -36.26
CA THR A 695 -42.52 -56.65 -37.15
C THR A 695 -41.03 -56.28 -37.33
N ILE A 696 -40.22 -57.20 -37.85
CA ILE A 696 -38.81 -56.95 -38.22
C ILE A 696 -38.60 -56.92 -39.74
N SER A 697 -39.66 -56.64 -40.50
CA SER A 697 -39.61 -56.72 -41.96
C SER A 697 -38.70 -55.66 -42.61
N MET A 698 -38.35 -54.59 -41.89
CA MET A 698 -37.50 -53.50 -42.40
C MET A 698 -35.99 -53.74 -42.30
N ILE A 699 -35.56 -54.79 -41.58
CA ILE A 699 -34.15 -55.07 -41.36
C ILE A 699 -33.67 -56.23 -42.23
N SER A 700 -32.40 -56.17 -42.63
CA SER A 700 -31.65 -57.25 -43.28
C SER A 700 -30.24 -57.35 -42.70
N ASN A 701 -29.67 -58.55 -42.72
CA ASN A 701 -28.33 -58.85 -42.21
C ASN A 701 -28.18 -58.49 -40.73
N PHE A 702 -29.14 -58.89 -39.90
CA PHE A 702 -29.00 -58.88 -38.44
C PHE A 702 -28.93 -60.30 -37.87
N GLU A 703 -28.03 -60.50 -36.93
CA GLU A 703 -27.82 -61.76 -36.22
C GLU A 703 -28.69 -61.91 -34.98
N LYS A 704 -29.01 -60.77 -34.36
CA LYS A 704 -29.63 -60.74 -33.04
C LYS A 704 -30.75 -59.71 -32.94
N ILE A 705 -31.87 -60.14 -32.35
CA ILE A 705 -32.93 -59.26 -31.85
C ILE A 705 -32.89 -59.28 -30.34
N ASP A 706 -32.66 -58.14 -29.70
CA ASP A 706 -32.61 -58.01 -28.24
C ASP A 706 -33.85 -57.29 -27.71
N MET A 707 -34.71 -58.03 -27.02
CA MET A 707 -35.96 -57.55 -26.43
C MET A 707 -35.86 -57.33 -24.91
N LYS A 708 -34.67 -57.44 -24.29
CA LYS A 708 -34.45 -57.45 -22.83
C LYS A 708 -34.68 -56.11 -22.11
N SER A 709 -35.59 -55.27 -22.59
CA SER A 709 -35.97 -54.02 -21.91
C SER A 709 -36.97 -54.26 -20.77
N TRP A 710 -37.44 -53.18 -20.12
CA TRP A 710 -38.19 -53.27 -18.85
C TRP A 710 -39.68 -53.61 -18.99
N LEU A 711 -40.25 -53.55 -20.19
CA LEU A 711 -41.65 -53.87 -20.44
C LEU A 711 -41.76 -55.09 -21.37
N HIS A 712 -42.89 -55.79 -21.26
CA HIS A 712 -43.17 -56.99 -22.06
C HIS A 712 -43.42 -56.64 -23.53
N ASN A 713 -42.40 -56.82 -24.36
CA ASN A 713 -42.42 -56.51 -25.78
C ASN A 713 -43.01 -57.67 -26.60
N SER A 714 -43.44 -57.35 -27.81
CA SER A 714 -43.86 -58.35 -28.78
C SER A 714 -43.28 -58.11 -30.16
N VAL A 715 -42.71 -59.16 -30.75
CA VAL A 715 -42.21 -59.13 -32.13
C VAL A 715 -42.90 -60.20 -32.96
N THR A 716 -43.25 -59.85 -34.19
CA THR A 716 -43.76 -60.81 -35.18
C THR A 716 -42.65 -61.15 -36.16
N ILE A 717 -42.35 -62.45 -36.30
CA ILE A 717 -41.27 -62.97 -37.13
C ILE A 717 -41.83 -63.97 -38.14
N SER A 718 -41.56 -63.73 -39.42
CA SER A 718 -41.89 -64.63 -40.52
C SER A 718 -40.69 -65.50 -40.94
N ALA A 719 -40.96 -66.59 -41.66
CA ALA A 719 -39.92 -67.39 -42.30
C ALA A 719 -39.00 -66.54 -43.21
N SER A 720 -39.57 -65.53 -43.87
CA SER A 720 -38.82 -64.60 -44.73
C SER A 720 -37.90 -63.67 -43.95
N ASP A 721 -38.26 -63.30 -42.71
CA ASP A 721 -37.44 -62.42 -41.88
C ASP A 721 -36.19 -63.16 -41.41
N VAL A 722 -36.32 -64.43 -41.02
CA VAL A 722 -35.19 -65.32 -40.68
C VAL A 722 -34.33 -65.65 -41.90
N ALA A 723 -34.89 -65.57 -43.11
CA ALA A 723 -34.11 -65.75 -44.34
C ALA A 723 -33.28 -64.52 -44.72
N ARG A 724 -33.72 -63.32 -44.33
CA ARG A 724 -33.00 -62.05 -44.55
C ARG A 724 -32.08 -61.68 -43.38
N ASN A 725 -32.30 -62.28 -42.22
CA ASN A 725 -31.59 -61.98 -40.98
C ASN A 725 -31.18 -63.30 -40.35
N HIS A 726 -29.89 -63.56 -40.32
CA HIS A 726 -29.28 -64.72 -39.72
C HIS A 726 -27.77 -64.52 -39.70
N SER A 727 -27.08 -65.27 -38.85
CA SER A 727 -25.62 -65.30 -38.83
C SER A 727 -25.03 -65.69 -40.17
N ALA A 728 -24.19 -64.81 -40.70
CA ALA A 728 -23.36 -65.09 -41.87
C ALA A 728 -22.25 -66.10 -41.53
N GLN A 729 -21.76 -66.08 -40.29
CA GLN A 729 -20.82 -67.07 -39.74
C GLN A 729 -21.54 -68.13 -38.90
N ALA A 730 -20.89 -69.28 -38.73
CA ALA A 730 -21.44 -70.39 -37.96
C ALA A 730 -21.45 -70.07 -36.45
N THR A 731 -22.61 -70.14 -35.82
CA THR A 731 -22.78 -70.00 -34.38
C THR A 731 -22.47 -71.34 -33.71
N VAL A 732 -21.60 -71.35 -32.71
CA VAL A 732 -21.24 -72.57 -31.96
C VAL A 732 -21.96 -72.54 -30.61
N ASP A 733 -22.77 -73.56 -30.34
CA ASP A 733 -23.47 -73.71 -29.07
C ASP A 733 -22.54 -74.12 -27.92
N ASP A 734 -23.02 -74.05 -26.69
CA ASP A 734 -22.25 -74.38 -25.48
C ASP A 734 -21.86 -75.88 -25.42
N SER A 735 -22.49 -76.73 -26.23
CA SER A 735 -22.10 -78.14 -26.39
C SER A 735 -20.93 -78.34 -27.38
N GLY A 736 -20.54 -77.28 -28.09
CA GLY A 736 -19.52 -77.28 -29.14
C GLY A 736 -20.06 -77.66 -30.52
N LYS A 737 -21.38 -77.72 -30.71
CA LYS A 737 -22.01 -77.99 -32.00
C LYS A 737 -22.15 -76.70 -32.79
N SER A 738 -21.81 -76.74 -34.08
CA SER A 738 -21.89 -75.60 -34.98
C SER A 738 -23.23 -75.57 -35.73
N HIS A 739 -23.81 -74.37 -35.84
CA HIS A 739 -25.09 -74.08 -36.46
C HIS A 739 -24.92 -72.91 -37.44
N ASN A 740 -25.41 -73.07 -38.66
CA ASN A 740 -25.34 -72.02 -39.69
C ASN A 740 -26.71 -71.34 -39.83
N ASN A 741 -26.70 -70.08 -40.25
CA ASN A 741 -27.90 -69.29 -40.53
C ASN A 741 -28.83 -69.22 -39.29
N VAL A 742 -28.28 -68.73 -38.18
CA VAL A 742 -29.01 -68.60 -36.91
C VAL A 742 -29.46 -67.15 -36.71
N LEU A 743 -30.75 -66.92 -36.48
CA LEU A 743 -31.26 -65.66 -35.91
C LEU A 743 -31.55 -65.86 -34.43
N ILE A 744 -30.94 -65.04 -33.57
CA ILE A 744 -31.10 -65.12 -32.12
C ILE A 744 -32.10 -64.06 -31.66
N VAL A 745 -33.04 -64.46 -30.79
CA VAL A 745 -34.00 -63.56 -30.15
C VAL A 745 -33.86 -63.69 -28.64
N ASP A 746 -33.33 -62.64 -28.03
CA ASP A 746 -33.14 -62.49 -26.60
C ASP A 746 -34.33 -61.74 -25.97
N GLY A 747 -34.73 -62.12 -24.76
CA GLY A 747 -35.86 -61.48 -24.07
C GLY A 747 -35.98 -61.95 -22.63
N ARG A 748 -37.12 -61.67 -21.99
CA ARG A 748 -37.42 -62.04 -20.60
C ARG A 748 -38.82 -62.63 -20.48
N GLU A 749 -39.12 -63.20 -19.32
CA GLU A 749 -40.47 -63.65 -18.99
C GLU A 749 -41.50 -62.52 -19.20
N GLY A 750 -42.54 -62.81 -19.97
CA GLY A 750 -43.59 -61.85 -20.33
C GLY A 750 -43.50 -61.33 -21.77
N ASP A 751 -42.32 -61.36 -22.39
CA ASP A 751 -42.16 -61.05 -23.82
C ASP A 751 -42.86 -62.08 -24.71
N LYS A 752 -43.17 -61.68 -25.95
CA LYS A 752 -43.87 -62.53 -26.93
C LYS A 752 -43.26 -62.51 -28.33
N VAL A 753 -42.93 -63.69 -28.85
CA VAL A 753 -42.68 -63.86 -30.29
C VAL A 753 -43.91 -64.47 -30.96
N ASN A 754 -44.52 -63.74 -31.90
CA ASN A 754 -45.56 -64.28 -32.77
C ASN A 754 -44.92 -64.86 -34.02
N LEU A 755 -45.06 -66.16 -34.23
CA LEU A 755 -44.50 -66.84 -35.40
C LEU A 755 -45.50 -66.85 -36.55
N SER A 756 -45.10 -66.30 -37.70
CA SER A 756 -45.84 -66.35 -38.95
C SER A 756 -45.13 -67.28 -39.93
N GLU A 757 -45.85 -68.22 -40.54
CA GLU A 757 -45.28 -69.18 -41.53
C GLU A 757 -44.18 -70.11 -40.98
N ILE A 758 -43.96 -70.12 -39.66
CA ILE A 758 -43.04 -71.01 -38.94
C ILE A 758 -43.85 -71.92 -38.02
N SER A 759 -43.46 -73.19 -37.90
CA SER A 759 -44.10 -74.15 -36.97
C SER A 759 -43.94 -73.67 -35.53
N LYS A 760 -45.04 -73.68 -34.75
CA LYS A 760 -45.02 -73.35 -33.31
C LYS A 760 -44.49 -74.48 -32.42
N THR A 761 -44.24 -75.66 -32.99
CA THR A 761 -43.65 -76.78 -32.24
C THR A 761 -42.13 -76.62 -32.24
N THR A 762 -41.53 -76.63 -31.07
CA THR A 762 -40.07 -76.55 -30.92
C THR A 762 -39.38 -77.77 -31.52
N SER A 763 -38.34 -77.54 -32.33
CA SER A 763 -37.55 -78.61 -32.96
C SER A 763 -36.57 -79.23 -31.97
N SER A 764 -35.94 -78.40 -31.15
CA SER A 764 -34.96 -78.78 -30.14
C SER A 764 -34.75 -77.64 -29.13
N LYS A 765 -33.86 -77.86 -28.17
CA LYS A 765 -33.31 -76.80 -27.31
C LYS A 765 -31.81 -76.74 -27.48
N VAL A 766 -31.26 -75.55 -27.35
CA VAL A 766 -29.82 -75.27 -27.42
C VAL A 766 -29.45 -74.34 -26.26
N THR A 767 -28.21 -74.41 -25.80
CA THR A 767 -27.67 -73.43 -24.84
C THR A 767 -26.55 -72.67 -25.53
N TYR A 768 -26.58 -71.35 -25.48
CA TYR A 768 -25.61 -70.48 -26.11
C TYR A 768 -25.32 -69.30 -25.20
N GLU A 769 -24.04 -69.07 -24.90
CA GLU A 769 -23.57 -68.02 -23.98
C GLU A 769 -24.25 -68.10 -22.60
N GLY A 770 -24.54 -69.32 -22.13
CA GLY A 770 -25.19 -69.56 -20.84
C GLY A 770 -26.72 -69.38 -20.82
N ASN A 771 -27.35 -68.95 -21.92
CA ASN A 771 -28.81 -68.84 -22.05
C ASN A 771 -29.38 -70.06 -22.79
N THR A 772 -30.59 -70.48 -22.42
CA THR A 772 -31.28 -71.62 -23.09
C THR A 772 -32.29 -71.10 -24.10
N TYR A 773 -32.22 -71.59 -25.33
CA TYR A 773 -33.09 -71.20 -26.44
C TYR A 773 -33.92 -72.39 -26.93
N ASN A 774 -35.18 -72.11 -27.25
CA ASN A 774 -36.03 -72.99 -28.05
C ASN A 774 -35.70 -72.78 -29.53
N VAL A 775 -35.40 -73.86 -30.25
CA VAL A 775 -35.03 -73.81 -31.68
C VAL A 775 -36.25 -74.08 -32.55
N TYR A 776 -36.49 -73.19 -33.52
CA TYR A 776 -37.52 -73.31 -34.54
C TYR A 776 -36.86 -73.37 -35.93
N ASN A 777 -37.15 -74.43 -36.69
CA ASN A 777 -36.56 -74.60 -38.02
C ASN A 777 -37.42 -73.90 -39.08
N THR A 778 -36.78 -73.13 -39.96
CA THR A 778 -37.42 -72.47 -41.10
C THR A 778 -36.61 -72.74 -42.37
N GLY A 779 -36.90 -73.87 -43.02
CA GLY A 779 -36.12 -74.36 -44.16
C GLY A 779 -34.71 -74.78 -43.72
N SER A 780 -33.69 -74.13 -44.28
CA SER A 780 -32.26 -74.35 -43.94
C SER A 780 -31.76 -73.47 -42.79
N ASN A 781 -32.61 -72.63 -42.20
CA ASN A 781 -32.22 -71.65 -41.20
C ASN A 781 -32.85 -71.99 -39.84
N GLU A 782 -32.23 -71.50 -38.78
CA GLU A 782 -32.67 -71.71 -37.41
C GLU A 782 -33.03 -70.38 -36.75
N LEU A 783 -34.19 -70.34 -36.07
CA LEU A 783 -34.59 -69.25 -35.20
C LEU A 783 -34.46 -69.72 -33.75
N TRP A 784 -33.58 -69.08 -32.99
CA TRP A 784 -33.35 -69.38 -31.58
C TRP A 784 -34.06 -68.33 -30.73
N VAL A 785 -35.11 -68.74 -30.03
CA VAL A 785 -35.88 -67.85 -29.16
C VAL A 785 -35.62 -68.21 -27.72
N ASP A 786 -35.23 -67.23 -26.90
CA ASP A 786 -34.95 -67.41 -25.48
C ASP A 786 -36.11 -68.17 -24.81
N SER A 787 -35.78 -69.18 -24.00
CA SER A 787 -36.75 -70.10 -23.43
C SER A 787 -37.73 -69.45 -22.46
N ASP A 788 -37.41 -68.25 -21.96
CA ASP A 788 -38.29 -67.46 -21.10
C ASP A 788 -39.36 -66.67 -21.89
N ILE A 789 -39.21 -66.57 -23.22
CA ILE A 789 -40.17 -65.84 -24.07
C ILE A 789 -41.36 -66.73 -24.43
N THR A 790 -42.57 -66.15 -24.36
CA THR A 790 -43.78 -66.84 -24.82
C THR A 790 -43.87 -66.84 -26.34
N VAL A 791 -43.89 -68.02 -26.97
CA VAL A 791 -44.12 -68.14 -28.42
C VAL A 791 -45.61 -68.37 -28.69
N ALA A 792 -46.20 -67.48 -29.49
CA ALA A 792 -47.65 -67.40 -29.71
C ALA A 792 -48.10 -67.80 -31.11
#